data_AF-A0A3M7CEN7-F1
#
_entry.id   AF-A0A3M7CEN7-F1
#
_cell.length_a   1.000
_cell.length_b   1.000
_cell.length_c   1.000
_cell.angle_alpha   90.00
_cell.angle_beta   90.00
_cell.angle_gamma   90.00
#
_symmetry.space_group_name_H-M   'P 1'
#
loop_
_entity.id
_entity.type
_entity.pdbx_description
1 polymer ?
#
loop_
_entity_poly.entity_id
_entity_poly.type
_entity_poly.pdbx_seq_one_letter_code
_entity_poly.pdbx_strand_id
1 'polypeptide(L)'
;MALEIYIQEHLLRHHCFLCAATTGPGRSTASTMKHLPLSLAAAALLRTTIAQQPLNESDILGTLDDLINSLDGTVGNSTIDDVYSYVSDQAQAGLQAILKYIFPEQYWSYGRSPPVYPTPIGGNDPAWQEAYAQASALVAEMDNVQLASLTLGSSDTRGCSGFIDPVAGFTGMCLQDNENGVRGTDQSSGFPSQLSIGASWNRSLALERAQFLGREFKARGANVVLGPVGGAIGRIARGGRNWEGFSNDPYLSGQLIAPTVTGIQESVIACVKHWLFNEQETNRNPFAFGFLGYFGNQAVSSNVDDRTAHELYMWPFQDALAAGAGSVMCSYQRANNSYGCQNSKLMNGLLKGELGFQGFVVSDWYAVHTGIAANEAGLDMVMPSSSFLTAESLAEAVNNGSVSAERLTDQATRILAAWYRFAELEEPGLNQHEDTNAQAEDVESTLLQGAIEGHVLVKNTEGALPLDPSSTDTLNLFGYDAIGGLNTSAEGLGLYDIGLANTQKYEDGRVFTFIDYYLQAGDILPDPHAGPQIALDGTILSGGGSGAVKVAWSISAHDALASRARTWNQTLHTQFVGQKPTVKAPDAPCIVMINAQSSEGWDRSGIRDEYSDTLVENVASQCKNTIVVIHNAGVRLVDTWIENPNVTAVIFAHVPGQMNGEALATILYGEQSPSGRLPYTVAKTEADYGDLLSPSLPSAETPLYPQSTFDEGLFIDYKHFIQQDITPRYPFGYGLTYSTFTYSNLSIRLAEGATTSPLPPAFQPSNPNTTTLPQGGNPALFDHLATVSVQITNSGSVTAAEVAQLYIEVASSDLPLALRGFEKKLLSPGETETFSFPLRRKDLSVWDVGQQEWVLSKGPHGVRVGKSVGEILVQGTLELE
;
A
#
# COMPACT_ATOMS: atom_id res chain seq x y z
N MET A 1 -1.30 -39.26 -2.74
CA MET A 1 -1.85 -38.71 -4.00
C MET A 1 -1.07 -37.49 -4.49
N ALA A 2 -0.95 -36.38 -3.76
CA ALA A 2 -0.15 -35.22 -4.23
C ALA A 2 1.37 -35.49 -4.31
N LEU A 3 1.96 -36.16 -3.31
CA LEU A 3 3.35 -36.65 -3.36
C LEU A 3 3.58 -37.66 -4.50
N GLU A 4 2.53 -38.36 -4.91
CA GLU A 4 2.57 -39.39 -5.95
C GLU A 4 2.60 -38.77 -7.35
N ILE A 5 1.98 -37.60 -7.52
CA ILE A 5 2.01 -36.79 -8.74
C ILE A 5 3.36 -36.04 -8.86
N TYR A 6 3.85 -35.45 -7.76
CA TYR A 6 5.15 -34.76 -7.74
C TYR A 6 6.34 -35.70 -8.05
N ILE A 7 6.33 -36.91 -7.46
CA ILE A 7 7.36 -37.93 -7.73
C ILE A 7 7.27 -38.44 -9.18
N GLN A 8 6.07 -38.58 -9.74
CA GLN A 8 5.90 -38.99 -11.14
C GLN A 8 6.39 -37.92 -12.13
N GLU A 9 6.13 -36.62 -11.87
CA GLU A 9 6.55 -35.56 -12.80
C GLU A 9 8.04 -35.21 -12.71
N HIS A 10 8.67 -35.29 -11.53
CA HIS A 10 10.10 -34.96 -11.38
C HIS A 10 11.05 -36.11 -11.75
N LEU A 11 10.69 -37.38 -11.53
CA LEU A 11 11.55 -38.51 -11.93
C LEU A 11 11.50 -38.80 -13.44
N LEU A 12 10.39 -38.49 -14.12
CA LEU A 12 10.25 -38.70 -15.57
C LEU A 12 10.98 -37.64 -16.42
N ARG A 13 11.30 -36.46 -15.88
CA ARG A 13 12.01 -35.41 -16.62
C ARG A 13 13.54 -35.58 -16.68
N HIS A 14 14.13 -36.47 -15.88
CA HIS A 14 15.60 -36.60 -15.82
C HIS A 14 16.22 -37.88 -16.41
N HIS A 15 15.45 -38.89 -16.84
CA HIS A 15 16.02 -40.11 -17.41
C HIS A 15 15.33 -40.59 -18.68
N CYS A 16 15.64 -39.94 -19.80
CA CYS A 16 15.36 -40.43 -21.14
C CYS A 16 16.60 -41.15 -21.71
N PHE A 17 16.98 -42.31 -21.17
CA PHE A 17 17.97 -43.20 -21.80
C PHE A 17 17.88 -44.60 -21.16
N LEU A 18 16.90 -45.41 -21.57
CA LEU A 18 16.92 -46.90 -21.52
C LEU A 18 15.59 -47.58 -21.91
N CYS A 19 14.63 -46.87 -22.51
CA CYS A 19 13.47 -47.53 -23.15
C CYS A 19 13.82 -48.05 -24.55
N ALA A 20 14.67 -49.07 -24.62
CA ALA A 20 14.81 -49.90 -25.82
C ALA A 20 15.37 -51.28 -25.45
N ALA A 21 14.49 -52.24 -25.09
CA ALA A 21 14.52 -53.61 -25.63
C ALA A 21 13.58 -54.57 -24.88
N THR A 22 12.92 -55.41 -25.69
CA THR A 22 12.29 -56.70 -25.40
C THR A 22 10.80 -56.73 -25.02
N THR A 23 10.05 -57.20 -26.02
CA THR A 23 8.67 -57.69 -26.05
C THR A 23 8.58 -59.12 -25.50
N GLY A 24 7.45 -59.46 -24.86
CA GLY A 24 7.03 -60.86 -24.62
C GLY A 24 6.30 -61.11 -23.30
N PRO A 25 5.09 -61.72 -23.28
CA PRO A 25 4.33 -61.95 -22.07
C PRO A 25 4.79 -63.24 -21.35
N GLY A 26 5.14 -63.12 -20.07
CA GLY A 26 5.30 -64.25 -19.16
C GLY A 26 6.69 -64.44 -18.57
N ARG A 27 7.08 -63.60 -17.59
CA ARG A 27 8.08 -63.93 -16.54
C ARG A 27 7.74 -63.22 -15.23
N SER A 28 8.01 -63.90 -14.11
CA SER A 28 7.66 -63.51 -12.74
C SER A 28 8.42 -62.29 -12.23
N THR A 29 7.76 -61.53 -11.36
CA THR A 29 8.19 -60.25 -10.74
C THR A 29 9.42 -60.33 -9.81
N ALA A 30 10.03 -61.51 -9.64
CA ALA A 30 11.13 -61.69 -8.68
C ALA A 30 12.54 -61.51 -9.29
N SER A 31 12.70 -61.39 -10.62
CA SER A 31 14.04 -61.25 -11.23
C SER A 31 14.41 -59.84 -11.68
N THR A 32 13.48 -58.88 -11.58
CA THR A 32 13.69 -57.48 -12.02
C THR A 32 14.26 -56.56 -10.93
N MET A 33 14.60 -57.10 -9.76
CA MET A 33 15.17 -56.34 -8.62
C MET A 33 16.71 -56.37 -8.55
N LYS A 34 17.40 -56.84 -9.61
CA LYS A 34 18.88 -56.87 -9.60
C LYS A 34 19.56 -55.60 -10.12
N HIS A 35 18.81 -54.63 -10.63
CA HIS A 35 19.36 -53.38 -11.18
C HIS A 35 18.50 -52.15 -10.87
N LEU A 36 17.81 -52.13 -9.72
CA LEU A 36 17.18 -50.91 -9.24
C LEU A 36 18.25 -50.04 -8.54
N PRO A 37 18.39 -48.74 -8.84
CA PRO A 37 19.25 -47.86 -8.06
C PRO A 37 18.79 -47.88 -6.60
N LEU A 38 19.75 -47.91 -5.65
CA LEU A 38 19.48 -47.93 -4.19
C LEU A 38 18.44 -46.87 -3.76
N SER A 39 18.41 -45.72 -4.44
CA SER A 39 17.47 -44.62 -4.20
C SER A 39 16.00 -45.01 -4.40
N LEU A 40 15.68 -45.91 -5.34
CA LEU A 40 14.30 -46.38 -5.54
C LEU A 40 13.86 -47.40 -4.49
N ALA A 41 14.79 -48.21 -3.97
CA ALA A 41 14.49 -49.17 -2.91
C ALA A 41 14.23 -48.44 -1.58
N ALA A 42 15.03 -47.42 -1.27
CA ALA A 42 14.83 -46.54 -0.11
C ALA A 42 13.48 -45.80 -0.18
N ALA A 43 13.15 -45.22 -1.34
CA ALA A 43 11.89 -44.50 -1.53
C ALA A 43 10.65 -45.41 -1.41
N ALA A 44 10.73 -46.66 -1.87
CA ALA A 44 9.63 -47.61 -1.76
C ALA A 44 9.37 -48.08 -0.31
N LEU A 45 10.42 -48.23 0.50
CA LEU A 45 10.33 -48.66 1.89
C LEU A 45 9.87 -47.52 2.83
N LEU A 46 10.32 -46.28 2.59
CA LEU A 46 9.77 -45.10 3.28
C LEU A 46 8.27 -44.95 3.02
N ARG A 47 7.83 -45.24 1.78
CA ARG A 47 6.43 -45.24 1.34
C ARG A 47 5.55 -46.18 2.16
N THR A 48 6.04 -47.37 2.49
CA THR A 48 5.30 -48.36 3.29
C THR A 48 5.23 -48.01 4.77
N THR A 49 6.25 -47.31 5.28
CA THR A 49 6.38 -47.00 6.72
C THR A 49 5.59 -45.74 7.08
N ILE A 50 5.62 -44.71 6.23
CA ILE A 50 4.82 -43.48 6.39
C ILE A 50 3.32 -43.74 6.23
N ALA A 51 2.92 -44.74 5.42
CA ALA A 51 1.52 -45.06 5.20
C ALA A 51 0.83 -45.73 6.41
N GLN A 52 1.59 -46.13 7.44
CA GLN A 52 1.04 -46.93 8.54
C GLN A 52 0.89 -46.17 9.87
N GLN A 53 1.68 -45.13 10.18
CA GLN A 53 1.57 -44.32 11.42
C GLN A 53 2.20 -42.91 11.29
N PRO A 54 1.85 -41.92 12.17
CA PRO A 54 2.58 -40.67 12.29
C PRO A 54 3.92 -40.91 12.99
N LEU A 55 5.03 -40.76 12.25
CA LEU A 55 6.39 -41.03 12.75
C LEU A 55 7.04 -39.74 13.26
N ASN A 56 7.77 -39.82 14.38
CA ASN A 56 8.64 -38.73 14.85
C ASN A 56 10.05 -38.87 14.23
N GLU A 57 10.91 -37.86 14.44
CA GLU A 57 12.28 -37.82 13.89
C GLU A 57 13.11 -39.08 14.24
N SER A 58 12.94 -39.63 15.44
CA SER A 58 13.68 -40.83 15.87
C SER A 58 13.25 -42.10 15.14
N ASP A 59 11.97 -42.22 14.78
CA ASP A 59 11.44 -43.37 14.07
C ASP A 59 11.92 -43.39 12.61
N ILE A 60 12.05 -42.22 12.00
CA ILE A 60 12.55 -42.06 10.62
C ILE A 60 14.04 -42.41 10.55
N LEU A 61 14.84 -41.94 11.51
CA LEU A 61 16.27 -42.26 11.60
C LEU A 61 16.51 -43.76 11.85
N GLY A 62 15.72 -44.40 12.73
CA GLY A 62 15.81 -45.84 12.96
C GLY A 62 15.48 -46.68 11.72
N THR A 63 14.49 -46.25 10.94
CA THR A 63 14.12 -46.94 9.67
C THR A 63 15.24 -46.81 8.61
N LEU A 64 15.99 -45.70 8.64
CA LEU A 64 17.11 -45.45 7.75
C LEU A 64 18.33 -46.33 8.12
N ASP A 65 18.61 -46.47 9.41
CA ASP A 65 19.67 -47.36 9.93
C ASP A 65 19.40 -48.84 9.57
N ASP A 66 18.15 -49.29 9.68
CA ASP A 66 17.73 -50.64 9.30
C ASP A 66 17.89 -50.90 7.79
N LEU A 67 17.61 -49.89 6.96
CA LEU A 67 17.80 -49.97 5.51
C LEU A 67 19.29 -50.05 5.15
N ILE A 68 20.12 -49.26 5.82
CA ILE A 68 21.57 -49.21 5.60
C ILE A 68 22.24 -50.54 6.00
N ASN A 69 21.83 -51.13 7.12
CA ASN A 69 22.29 -52.44 7.58
C ASN A 69 21.90 -53.59 6.61
N SER A 70 20.87 -53.40 5.77
CA SER A 70 20.45 -54.39 4.77
C SER A 70 21.30 -54.40 3.48
N LEU A 71 22.19 -53.42 3.31
CA LEU A 71 22.98 -53.20 2.07
C LEU A 71 24.39 -53.81 2.11
N ASP A 72 24.77 -54.47 3.21
CA ASP A 72 26.12 -54.97 3.54
C ASP A 72 26.62 -56.17 2.70
N GLY A 73 26.21 -56.25 1.42
CA GLY A 73 26.59 -57.34 0.53
C GLY A 73 26.74 -56.99 -0.95
N THR A 74 26.48 -55.75 -1.38
CA THR A 74 26.32 -55.43 -2.81
C THR A 74 26.88 -54.08 -3.24
N VAL A 75 28.11 -53.72 -2.84
CA VAL A 75 28.79 -52.55 -3.44
C VAL A 75 30.21 -52.87 -3.85
N GLY A 76 30.48 -52.76 -5.15
CA GLY A 76 31.80 -52.94 -5.74
C GLY A 76 32.56 -51.61 -5.85
N ASN A 77 33.85 -51.67 -5.55
CA ASN A 77 34.92 -50.69 -5.81
C ASN A 77 34.85 -49.27 -5.23
N SER A 78 33.79 -48.87 -4.54
CA SER A 78 33.81 -47.77 -3.56
C SER A 78 33.94 -48.38 -2.16
N THR A 79 34.68 -47.75 -1.24
CA THR A 79 34.70 -48.27 0.14
C THR A 79 33.29 -48.16 0.73
N ILE A 80 32.91 -49.10 1.59
CA ILE A 80 31.61 -49.04 2.29
C ILE A 80 31.43 -47.68 2.95
N ASP A 81 32.51 -47.09 3.48
CA ASP A 81 32.51 -45.78 4.13
C ASP A 81 32.22 -44.60 3.17
N ASP A 82 32.70 -44.64 1.92
CA ASP A 82 32.41 -43.60 0.92
C ASP A 82 30.94 -43.64 0.49
N VAL A 83 30.38 -44.85 0.36
CA VAL A 83 28.96 -45.07 0.07
C VAL A 83 28.11 -44.67 1.26
N TYR A 84 28.57 -44.98 2.48
CA TYR A 84 27.92 -44.59 3.73
C TYR A 84 27.87 -43.07 3.87
N SER A 85 28.98 -42.36 3.63
CA SER A 85 29.02 -40.89 3.66
C SER A 85 28.12 -40.30 2.60
N TYR A 86 28.21 -40.75 1.35
CA TYR A 86 27.39 -40.18 0.27
C TYR A 86 25.90 -40.46 0.46
N VAL A 87 25.51 -41.69 0.85
CA VAL A 87 24.11 -42.04 1.09
C VAL A 87 23.58 -41.36 2.35
N SER A 88 24.39 -41.24 3.40
CA SER A 88 24.05 -40.48 4.61
C SER A 88 23.87 -39.01 4.28
N ASP A 89 24.79 -38.37 3.55
CA ASP A 89 24.70 -36.97 3.15
C ASP A 89 23.49 -36.70 2.25
N GLN A 90 23.21 -37.59 1.29
CA GLN A 90 22.04 -37.46 0.39
C GLN A 90 20.72 -37.78 1.10
N ALA A 91 20.69 -38.75 2.01
CA ALA A 91 19.51 -39.07 2.81
C ALA A 91 19.26 -37.99 3.87
N GLN A 92 20.30 -37.37 4.42
CA GLN A 92 20.21 -36.27 5.36
C GLN A 92 19.82 -34.98 4.63
N ALA A 93 20.35 -34.70 3.44
CA ALA A 93 19.87 -33.61 2.58
C ALA A 93 18.42 -33.82 2.12
N GLY A 94 18.06 -35.05 1.75
CA GLY A 94 16.69 -35.44 1.40
C GLY A 94 15.73 -35.35 2.58
N LEU A 95 16.15 -35.80 3.76
CA LEU A 95 15.40 -35.68 5.01
C LEU A 95 15.27 -34.22 5.41
N GLN A 96 16.32 -33.41 5.33
CA GLN A 96 16.27 -31.97 5.59
C GLN A 96 15.37 -31.24 4.61
N ALA A 97 15.36 -31.62 3.33
CA ALA A 97 14.40 -31.12 2.36
C ALA A 97 12.97 -31.50 2.77
N ILE A 98 12.72 -32.77 3.08
CA ILE A 98 11.41 -33.27 3.54
C ILE A 98 10.98 -32.59 4.85
N LEU A 99 11.87 -32.44 5.83
CA LEU A 99 11.60 -31.77 7.11
C LEU A 99 11.34 -30.27 6.91
N LYS A 100 11.99 -29.60 5.96
CA LYS A 100 11.65 -28.21 5.57
C LYS A 100 10.24 -28.10 4.99
N TYR A 101 9.77 -29.13 4.29
CA TYR A 101 8.39 -29.18 3.79
C TYR A 101 7.36 -29.58 4.87
N ILE A 102 7.75 -30.43 5.83
CA ILE A 102 6.85 -30.93 6.90
C ILE A 102 6.78 -29.98 8.09
N PHE A 103 7.89 -29.31 8.45
CA PHE A 103 8.02 -28.39 9.58
C PHE A 103 8.51 -27.00 9.15
N PRO A 104 7.87 -26.36 8.16
CA PRO A 104 8.36 -25.10 7.59
C PRO A 104 8.48 -23.97 8.64
N GLU A 105 7.62 -23.94 9.66
CA GLU A 105 7.73 -22.95 10.74
C GLU A 105 9.01 -23.08 11.56
N GLN A 106 9.50 -24.30 11.79
CA GLN A 106 10.75 -24.52 12.53
C GLN A 106 11.98 -24.09 11.72
N TYR A 107 11.93 -24.21 10.38
CA TYR A 107 13.06 -23.92 9.51
C TYR A 107 13.10 -22.47 9.00
N TRP A 108 11.94 -21.87 8.72
CA TRP A 108 11.85 -20.56 8.07
C TRP A 108 11.28 -19.46 8.96
N SER A 109 10.47 -19.82 9.98
CA SER A 109 9.75 -18.84 10.80
C SER A 109 10.34 -18.62 12.19
N TYR A 110 10.98 -19.63 12.78
CA TYR A 110 11.40 -19.55 14.18
C TYR A 110 12.52 -18.52 14.41
N GLY A 111 12.27 -17.58 15.32
CA GLY A 111 13.27 -16.63 15.83
C GLY A 111 13.55 -15.38 14.98
N ARG A 112 12.92 -15.21 13.81
CA ARG A 112 13.13 -14.02 12.97
C ARG A 112 12.35 -12.78 13.43
N SER A 113 11.12 -12.96 13.93
CA SER A 113 10.39 -11.92 14.65
C SER A 113 10.48 -12.16 16.16
N PRO A 114 11.10 -11.26 16.94
CA PRO A 114 11.25 -11.46 18.38
C PRO A 114 9.88 -11.39 19.10
N PRO A 115 9.60 -12.26 20.06
CA PRO A 115 8.34 -12.21 20.80
C PRO A 115 8.33 -11.02 21.78
N VAL A 116 7.23 -10.25 21.80
CA VAL A 116 7.03 -9.16 22.77
C VAL A 116 5.70 -9.34 23.50
N TYR A 117 5.79 -9.73 24.77
CA TYR A 117 4.64 -10.00 25.64
C TYR A 117 4.94 -9.51 27.07
N PRO A 118 3.92 -9.15 27.87
CA PRO A 118 2.50 -9.08 27.51
C PRO A 118 2.18 -7.88 26.59
N THR A 119 0.97 -7.84 26.05
CA THR A 119 0.45 -6.67 25.32
C THR A 119 0.38 -5.44 26.23
N PRO A 120 0.95 -4.28 25.84
CA PRO A 120 0.83 -3.06 26.62
C PRO A 120 -0.63 -2.59 26.77
N ILE A 121 -1.01 -2.21 27.98
CA ILE A 121 -2.37 -1.74 28.32
C ILE A 121 -2.53 -0.27 27.91
N GLY A 122 -3.70 0.07 27.38
CA GLY A 122 -4.05 1.43 26.98
C GLY A 122 -4.50 2.32 28.15
N GLY A 123 -4.90 3.56 27.85
CA GLY A 123 -5.42 4.54 28.82
C GLY A 123 -4.35 5.38 29.51
N ASN A 124 -3.11 5.31 29.03
CA ASN A 124 -1.97 5.98 29.65
C ASN A 124 -1.73 7.39 29.10
N ASP A 125 -2.27 7.69 27.92
CA ASP A 125 -2.18 9.02 27.30
C ASP A 125 -3.22 9.98 27.93
N PRO A 126 -2.81 11.15 28.46
CA PRO A 126 -3.72 12.16 28.97
C PRO A 126 -4.85 12.53 28.03
N ALA A 127 -4.60 12.55 26.72
CA ALA A 127 -5.61 12.87 25.72
C ALA A 127 -6.76 11.87 25.76
N TRP A 128 -6.50 10.59 26.08
CA TRP A 128 -7.46 9.48 26.01
C TRP A 128 -8.16 9.16 27.34
N GLN A 129 -7.74 9.78 28.45
CA GLN A 129 -8.19 9.41 29.81
C GLN A 129 -9.71 9.47 30.01
N GLU A 130 -10.37 10.49 29.46
CA GLU A 130 -11.83 10.63 29.58
C GLU A 130 -12.58 9.48 28.89
N ALA A 131 -12.23 9.20 27.64
CA ALA A 131 -12.85 8.12 26.87
C ALA A 131 -12.55 6.74 27.50
N TYR A 132 -11.34 6.54 28.02
CA TYR A 132 -11.01 5.32 28.76
C TYR A 132 -11.79 5.18 30.06
N ALA A 133 -12.04 6.27 30.79
CA ALA A 133 -12.86 6.23 32.00
C ALA A 133 -14.31 5.82 31.69
N GLN A 134 -14.89 6.34 30.60
CA GLN A 134 -16.21 5.93 30.12
C GLN A 134 -16.22 4.47 29.68
N ALA A 135 -15.25 4.07 28.86
CA ALA A 135 -15.10 2.70 28.39
C ALA A 135 -14.95 1.69 29.55
N SER A 136 -14.07 1.98 30.52
CA SER A 136 -13.85 1.13 31.69
C SER A 136 -15.09 1.01 32.57
N ALA A 137 -15.89 2.07 32.69
CA ALA A 137 -17.16 2.01 33.42
C ALA A 137 -18.15 1.03 32.76
N LEU A 138 -18.27 1.07 31.43
CA LEU A 138 -19.15 0.17 30.69
C LEU A 138 -18.63 -1.29 30.72
N VAL A 139 -17.32 -1.47 30.51
CA VAL A 139 -16.65 -2.78 30.55
C VAL A 139 -16.81 -3.47 31.91
N ALA A 140 -16.84 -2.71 33.00
CA ALA A 140 -17.04 -3.26 34.35
C ALA A 140 -18.44 -3.86 34.58
N GLU A 141 -19.41 -3.55 33.73
CA GLU A 141 -20.78 -4.09 33.79
C GLU A 141 -20.96 -5.38 32.95
N MET A 142 -19.95 -5.76 32.16
CA MET A 142 -20.02 -6.87 31.21
C MET A 142 -19.37 -8.15 31.76
N ASP A 143 -19.95 -9.30 31.41
CA ASP A 143 -19.30 -10.60 31.60
C ASP A 143 -18.28 -10.93 30.49
N ASN A 144 -17.49 -12.00 30.66
CA ASN A 144 -16.46 -12.38 29.69
C ASN A 144 -17.01 -12.69 28.28
N VAL A 145 -18.26 -13.16 28.16
CA VAL A 145 -18.86 -13.44 26.85
C VAL A 145 -19.23 -12.13 26.16
N GLN A 146 -19.81 -11.18 26.91
CA GLN A 146 -20.12 -9.84 26.42
C GLN A 146 -18.84 -9.09 26.00
N LEU A 147 -17.79 -9.13 26.82
CA LEU A 147 -16.48 -8.56 26.47
C LEU A 147 -15.90 -9.20 25.20
N ALA A 148 -15.95 -10.53 25.08
CA ALA A 148 -15.48 -11.24 23.90
C ALA A 148 -16.28 -10.87 22.64
N SER A 149 -17.59 -10.64 22.75
CA SER A 149 -18.42 -10.26 21.61
C SER A 149 -18.05 -8.90 21.01
N LEU A 150 -17.51 -7.97 21.79
CA LEU A 150 -17.00 -6.68 21.28
C LEU A 150 -15.77 -6.85 20.37
N THR A 151 -15.03 -7.95 20.50
CA THR A 151 -13.76 -8.19 19.79
C THR A 151 -13.92 -9.00 18.50
N LEU A 152 -15.14 -9.44 18.17
CA LEU A 152 -15.41 -10.38 17.08
C LEU A 152 -16.48 -9.81 16.15
N GLY A 153 -16.15 -9.74 14.86
CA GLY A 153 -17.08 -9.32 13.81
C GLY A 153 -18.30 -10.24 13.65
N SER A 154 -19.43 -9.63 13.28
CA SER A 154 -20.72 -10.28 13.08
C SER A 154 -20.86 -10.88 11.67
N SER A 155 -21.69 -11.91 11.56
CA SER A 155 -22.11 -12.45 10.25
C SER A 155 -23.08 -11.53 9.50
N ASP A 156 -23.85 -10.70 10.22
CA ASP A 156 -24.69 -9.67 9.61
C ASP A 156 -23.97 -8.34 9.64
N THR A 157 -23.53 -7.85 8.47
CA THR A 157 -22.76 -6.63 8.38
C THR A 157 -23.61 -5.36 8.33
N ARG A 158 -24.94 -5.49 8.22
CA ARG A 158 -25.88 -4.35 8.05
C ARG A 158 -25.49 -3.41 6.91
N GLY A 159 -24.95 -3.97 5.83
CA GLY A 159 -24.47 -3.25 4.65
C GLY A 159 -23.04 -2.71 4.78
N CYS A 160 -22.43 -2.79 5.95
CA CYS A 160 -21.05 -2.40 6.17
C CYS A 160 -20.07 -3.45 5.65
N SER A 161 -18.80 -3.07 5.61
CA SER A 161 -17.68 -3.96 5.24
C SER A 161 -17.42 -4.93 6.39
N GLY A 162 -17.55 -4.46 7.62
CA GLY A 162 -17.58 -5.26 8.85
C GLY A 162 -18.47 -4.60 9.89
N PHE A 163 -18.98 -5.39 10.84
CA PHE A 163 -19.88 -4.90 11.88
C PHE A 163 -19.63 -5.62 13.21
N ILE A 164 -19.67 -4.89 14.32
CA ILE A 164 -19.74 -5.47 15.68
C ILE A 164 -21.16 -5.28 16.20
N ASP A 165 -21.75 -6.35 16.75
CA ASP A 165 -23.11 -6.33 17.25
C ASP A 165 -23.28 -5.48 18.52
N PRO A 166 -24.49 -4.89 18.73
CA PRO A 166 -24.81 -4.19 19.96
C PRO A 166 -24.74 -5.11 21.18
N VAL A 167 -24.16 -4.62 22.28
CA VAL A 167 -24.08 -5.37 23.55
C VAL A 167 -24.02 -4.42 24.73
N ALA A 168 -24.84 -4.67 25.76
CA ALA A 168 -24.82 -3.98 27.06
C ALA A 168 -24.51 -2.46 26.97
N GLY A 169 -25.37 -1.68 26.31
CA GLY A 169 -25.23 -0.22 26.22
C GLY A 169 -24.40 0.29 25.03
N PHE A 170 -23.60 -0.58 24.40
CA PHE A 170 -22.98 -0.30 23.11
C PHE A 170 -23.96 -0.57 21.96
N THR A 171 -24.11 0.39 21.04
CA THR A 171 -25.10 0.36 19.95
C THR A 171 -24.66 -0.44 18.72
N GLY A 172 -23.46 -1.01 18.75
CA GLY A 172 -22.82 -1.64 17.60
C GLY A 172 -21.85 -0.70 16.90
N MET A 173 -21.07 -1.22 15.97
CA MET A 173 -20.10 -0.42 15.22
C MET A 173 -19.97 -0.91 13.78
N CYS A 174 -20.26 -0.02 12.84
CA CYS A 174 -20.10 -0.20 11.41
C CYS A 174 -18.70 0.24 10.96
N LEU A 175 -17.93 -0.70 10.42
CA LEU A 175 -16.63 -0.45 9.80
C LEU A 175 -16.81 -0.45 8.29
N GLN A 176 -16.46 0.66 7.63
CA GLN A 176 -16.76 0.85 6.23
C GLN A 176 -15.55 1.34 5.43
N ASP A 177 -15.34 0.72 4.28
CA ASP A 177 -14.41 1.18 3.25
C ASP A 177 -14.96 2.43 2.55
N ASN A 178 -14.16 3.37 2.06
CA ASN A 178 -12.70 3.51 2.08
C ASN A 178 -12.24 4.99 2.16
N GLU A 179 -10.94 5.23 1.97
CA GLU A 179 -10.29 6.53 1.93
C GLU A 179 -10.66 7.44 0.74
N ASN A 180 -11.39 6.97 -0.27
CA ASN A 180 -11.81 7.71 -1.48
C ASN A 180 -13.32 7.98 -1.55
N GLY A 181 -14.08 7.49 -0.57
CA GLY A 181 -15.52 7.69 -0.43
C GLY A 181 -16.19 6.48 0.22
N VAL A 182 -17.48 6.58 0.52
CA VAL A 182 -18.23 5.47 1.12
C VAL A 182 -18.42 4.38 0.04
N ARG A 183 -17.78 3.23 0.22
CA ARG A 183 -17.86 2.10 -0.72
C ARG A 183 -19.26 1.50 -0.72
N GLY A 184 -19.70 1.05 -1.89
CA GLY A 184 -20.86 0.17 -1.99
C GLY A 184 -22.16 0.85 -1.58
N THR A 185 -22.28 2.14 -1.86
CA THR A 185 -23.52 2.90 -1.69
C THR A 185 -23.67 3.89 -2.84
N ASP A 186 -24.91 4.30 -3.11
CA ASP A 186 -25.21 5.39 -4.03
C ASP A 186 -25.05 6.75 -3.33
N GLN A 187 -25.36 7.85 -4.03
CA GLN A 187 -25.50 9.21 -3.45
C GLN A 187 -24.39 9.63 -2.46
N SER A 188 -23.15 9.24 -2.75
CA SER A 188 -21.94 9.61 -1.99
C SER A 188 -20.90 10.16 -2.97
N SER A 189 -19.99 10.99 -2.49
CA SER A 189 -18.95 11.60 -3.32
C SER A 189 -17.82 10.62 -3.61
N GLY A 190 -17.27 10.70 -4.83
CA GLY A 190 -16.00 10.10 -5.21
C GLY A 190 -14.87 11.12 -5.15
N PHE A 191 -14.09 11.05 -4.06
CA PHE A 191 -12.97 11.96 -3.83
C PHE A 191 -11.76 11.58 -4.69
N PRO A 192 -10.89 12.55 -5.04
CA PRO A 192 -9.56 12.27 -5.57
C PRO A 192 -8.82 11.31 -4.65
N SER A 193 -8.11 10.34 -5.22
CA SER A 193 -7.32 9.36 -4.47
C SER A 193 -6.28 10.01 -3.56
N GLN A 194 -5.80 9.29 -2.53
CA GLN A 194 -4.69 9.80 -1.75
C GLN A 194 -3.44 10.05 -2.60
N LEU A 195 -3.24 9.32 -3.71
CA LEU A 195 -2.15 9.58 -4.67
C LEU A 195 -2.30 10.96 -5.33
N SER A 196 -3.51 11.33 -5.72
CA SER A 196 -3.82 12.68 -6.22
C SER A 196 -3.59 13.75 -5.14
N ILE A 197 -3.90 13.45 -3.88
CA ILE A 197 -3.60 14.35 -2.75
C ILE A 197 -2.09 14.43 -2.47
N GLY A 198 -1.37 13.33 -2.63
CA GLY A 198 0.09 13.30 -2.64
C GLY A 198 0.66 14.24 -3.70
N ALA A 199 0.11 14.18 -4.92
CA ALA A 199 0.51 15.05 -6.02
C ALA A 199 0.15 16.53 -5.80
N SER A 200 -0.80 16.84 -4.92
CA SER A 200 -1.17 18.22 -4.56
C SER A 200 -0.12 18.93 -3.72
N TRP A 201 0.62 18.20 -2.88
CA TRP A 201 1.53 18.74 -1.86
C TRP A 201 0.86 19.83 -0.99
N ASN A 202 -0.38 19.56 -0.55
CA ASN A 202 -1.22 20.53 0.14
C ASN A 202 -1.86 19.94 1.41
N ARG A 203 -1.30 20.30 2.58
CA ARG A 203 -1.79 19.83 3.89
C ARG A 203 -3.22 20.29 4.19
N SER A 204 -3.58 21.51 3.78
CA SER A 204 -4.91 22.07 4.01
C SER A 204 -5.96 21.36 3.17
N LEU A 205 -5.65 21.04 1.91
CA LEU A 205 -6.54 20.27 1.05
C LEU A 205 -6.71 18.83 1.56
N ALA A 206 -5.65 18.21 2.09
CA ALA A 206 -5.72 16.89 2.72
C ALA A 206 -6.65 16.87 3.95
N LEU A 207 -6.63 17.95 4.77
CA LEU A 207 -7.55 18.14 5.89
C LEU A 207 -8.99 18.33 5.42
N GLU A 208 -9.21 19.29 4.52
CA GLU A 208 -10.55 19.65 4.04
C GLU A 208 -11.26 18.46 3.37
N ARG A 209 -10.56 17.75 2.49
CA ARG A 209 -11.05 16.50 1.89
C ARG A 209 -11.48 15.50 2.95
N ALA A 210 -10.67 15.33 3.99
CA ALA A 210 -10.92 14.36 5.06
C ALA A 210 -12.10 14.74 5.95
N GLN A 211 -12.32 16.04 6.19
CA GLN A 211 -13.50 16.54 6.90
C GLN A 211 -14.80 16.24 6.14
N PHE A 212 -14.81 16.43 4.81
CA PHE A 212 -15.94 15.99 3.98
C PHE A 212 -16.12 14.48 4.02
N LEU A 213 -15.05 13.71 3.82
CA LEU A 213 -15.08 12.26 3.89
C LEU A 213 -15.70 11.76 5.20
N GLY A 214 -15.18 12.20 6.35
CA GLY A 214 -15.71 11.79 7.67
C GLY A 214 -17.20 12.13 7.86
N ARG A 215 -17.65 13.28 7.35
CA ARG A 215 -19.08 13.67 7.40
C ARG A 215 -19.97 12.75 6.57
N GLU A 216 -19.53 12.36 5.36
CA GLU A 216 -20.31 11.43 4.52
C GLU A 216 -20.42 10.05 5.17
N PHE A 217 -19.34 9.54 5.76
CA PHE A 217 -19.35 8.28 6.50
C PHE A 217 -20.31 8.33 7.69
N LYS A 218 -20.27 9.41 8.47
CA LYS A 218 -21.21 9.62 9.58
C LYS A 218 -22.66 9.64 9.10
N ALA A 219 -22.95 10.37 8.03
CA ALA A 219 -24.29 10.47 7.45
C ALA A 219 -24.81 9.11 6.95
N ARG A 220 -23.92 8.23 6.53
CA ARG A 220 -24.22 6.85 6.13
C ARG A 220 -24.27 5.85 7.29
N GLY A 221 -24.09 6.31 8.54
CA GLY A 221 -24.15 5.45 9.73
C GLY A 221 -22.91 4.59 9.93
N ALA A 222 -21.77 4.94 9.31
CA ALA A 222 -20.49 4.31 9.59
C ALA A 222 -19.82 4.95 10.80
N ASN A 223 -19.24 4.13 11.66
CA ASN A 223 -18.47 4.59 12.83
C ASN A 223 -16.98 4.68 12.54
N VAL A 224 -16.49 3.89 11.58
CA VAL A 224 -15.07 3.77 11.25
C VAL A 224 -14.90 3.90 9.74
N VAL A 225 -14.01 4.81 9.30
CA VAL A 225 -13.44 4.79 7.95
C VAL A 225 -12.29 3.81 7.94
N LEU A 226 -12.32 2.83 7.06
CA LEU A 226 -11.19 1.93 6.80
C LEU A 226 -10.14 2.64 5.94
N GLY A 227 -9.52 3.65 6.52
CA GLY A 227 -8.53 4.54 5.94
C GLY A 227 -8.18 5.65 6.95
N PRO A 228 -7.13 6.44 6.72
CA PRO A 228 -6.31 6.53 5.50
C PRO A 228 -5.26 5.42 5.35
N VAL A 229 -4.70 5.29 4.15
CA VAL A 229 -3.57 4.38 3.87
C VAL A 229 -2.24 5.06 4.16
N GLY A 230 -1.49 4.51 5.12
CA GLY A 230 -0.09 4.83 5.41
C GLY A 230 0.92 3.81 4.83
N GLY A 231 0.43 2.67 4.32
CA GLY A 231 1.21 1.65 3.61
C GLY A 231 0.30 0.69 2.80
N ALA A 232 0.59 0.29 1.55
CA ALA A 232 1.87 0.36 0.84
C ALA A 232 2.43 1.77 0.66
N ILE A 233 3.70 1.95 1.03
CA ILE A 233 4.39 3.22 0.75
C ILE A 233 4.72 3.33 -0.74
N GLY A 234 4.88 2.20 -1.43
CA GLY A 234 5.19 2.16 -2.85
C GLY A 234 6.61 1.68 -3.14
N ARG A 235 7.09 0.71 -2.35
CA ARG A 235 8.38 0.03 -2.59
C ARG A 235 8.44 -0.57 -3.99
N ILE A 236 7.36 -1.26 -4.41
CA ILE A 236 7.26 -1.92 -5.71
C ILE A 236 6.58 -1.00 -6.72
N ALA A 237 7.26 -0.66 -7.82
CA ALA A 237 6.74 0.23 -8.85
C ALA A 237 5.47 -0.34 -9.52
N ARG A 238 5.39 -1.66 -9.69
CA ARG A 238 4.20 -2.38 -10.20
C ARG A 238 3.08 -2.58 -9.17
N GLY A 239 3.26 -2.12 -7.93
CA GLY A 239 2.35 -2.36 -6.80
C GLY A 239 0.89 -2.05 -7.12
N GLY A 240 0.00 -3.01 -6.83
CA GLY A 240 -1.43 -2.95 -7.17
C GLY A 240 -2.21 -1.83 -6.47
N ARG A 241 -1.79 -1.44 -5.26
CA ARG A 241 -2.52 -0.51 -4.38
C ARG A 241 -1.76 0.73 -3.96
N ASN A 242 -0.63 1.04 -4.61
CA ASN A 242 0.15 2.26 -4.29
C ASN A 242 -0.70 3.53 -4.42
N TRP A 243 -1.71 3.51 -5.31
CA TRP A 243 -2.63 4.62 -5.55
C TRP A 243 -3.55 4.94 -4.36
N GLU A 244 -3.79 3.98 -3.47
CA GLU A 244 -4.53 4.21 -2.24
C GLU A 244 -3.69 5.01 -1.24
N GLY A 245 -2.36 4.97 -1.32
CA GLY A 245 -1.42 5.74 -0.51
C GLY A 245 -1.13 7.13 -1.09
N PHE A 246 -0.34 7.94 -0.37
CA PHE A 246 -0.02 9.32 -0.78
C PHE A 246 1.21 9.41 -1.69
N SER A 247 2.30 8.77 -1.30
CA SER A 247 3.62 8.96 -1.91
C SER A 247 4.59 7.85 -1.54
N ASN A 248 5.58 7.65 -2.42
CA ASN A 248 6.74 6.81 -2.18
C ASN A 248 7.76 7.42 -1.19
N ASP A 249 7.47 8.59 -0.59
CA ASP A 249 8.31 9.23 0.43
C ASP A 249 7.63 9.24 1.81
N PRO A 250 8.35 8.83 2.88
CA PRO A 250 7.78 8.74 4.23
C PRO A 250 7.42 10.10 4.84
N TYR A 251 8.18 11.15 4.52
CA TYR A 251 7.92 12.48 5.05
C TYR A 251 6.68 13.08 4.37
N LEU A 252 6.59 13.02 3.04
CA LEU A 252 5.40 13.52 2.34
C LEU A 252 4.14 12.78 2.80
N SER A 253 4.19 11.44 2.86
CA SER A 253 3.08 10.64 3.37
C SER A 253 2.72 10.99 4.82
N GLY A 254 3.71 11.15 5.71
CA GLY A 254 3.48 11.56 7.10
C GLY A 254 2.82 12.95 7.24
N GLN A 255 3.24 13.91 6.42
CA GLN A 255 2.71 15.27 6.44
C GLN A 255 1.29 15.40 5.86
N LEU A 256 0.83 14.43 5.07
CA LEU A 256 -0.51 14.42 4.50
C LEU A 256 -1.46 13.49 5.26
N ILE A 257 -0.96 12.41 5.86
CA ILE A 257 -1.81 11.49 6.63
C ILE A 257 -2.28 12.09 7.95
N ALA A 258 -1.44 12.88 8.63
CA ALA A 258 -1.79 13.54 9.89
C ALA A 258 -3.03 14.48 9.76
N PRO A 259 -3.09 15.43 8.80
CA PRO A 259 -4.30 16.21 8.57
C PRO A 259 -5.49 15.36 8.12
N THR A 260 -5.27 14.28 7.35
CA THR A 260 -6.37 13.38 6.96
C THR A 260 -6.98 12.64 8.15
N VAL A 261 -6.15 12.11 9.07
CA VAL A 261 -6.64 11.52 10.33
C VAL A 261 -7.41 12.56 11.14
N THR A 262 -6.86 13.77 11.27
CA THR A 262 -7.52 14.86 12.01
C THR A 262 -8.92 15.14 11.45
N GLY A 263 -9.04 15.31 10.13
CA GLY A 263 -10.32 15.62 9.48
C GLY A 263 -11.36 14.50 9.58
N ILE A 264 -10.96 13.23 9.39
CA ILE A 264 -11.88 12.08 9.56
C ILE A 264 -12.43 12.04 10.99
N GLN A 265 -11.56 12.21 11.98
CA GLN A 265 -11.86 12.08 13.40
C GLN A 265 -12.71 13.20 14.00
N GLU A 266 -12.95 14.28 13.26
CA GLU A 266 -13.99 15.24 13.62
C GLU A 266 -15.40 14.63 13.53
N SER A 267 -15.57 13.52 12.80
CA SER A 267 -16.88 12.90 12.56
C SER A 267 -16.97 11.42 12.94
N VAL A 268 -15.92 10.64 12.67
CA VAL A 268 -15.90 9.16 12.80
C VAL A 268 -14.47 8.66 13.07
N ILE A 269 -14.28 7.41 13.50
CA ILE A 269 -12.95 6.85 13.77
C ILE A 269 -12.16 6.67 12.46
N ALA A 270 -10.90 7.11 12.43
CA ALA A 270 -9.96 6.78 11.36
C ALA A 270 -9.23 5.46 11.67
N CYS A 271 -9.11 4.59 10.65
CA CYS A 271 -8.38 3.32 10.72
C CYS A 271 -7.15 3.37 9.79
N VAL A 272 -5.99 3.65 10.36
CA VAL A 272 -4.75 3.79 9.58
C VAL A 272 -4.28 2.41 9.12
N LYS A 273 -4.11 2.20 7.81
CA LYS A 273 -3.82 0.88 7.23
C LYS A 273 -2.67 0.90 6.20
N HIS A 274 -2.00 -0.19 5.89
CA HIS A 274 -2.03 -1.50 6.56
C HIS A 274 -0.72 -1.68 7.33
N TRP A 275 -0.82 -1.82 8.66
CA TRP A 275 0.31 -1.98 9.56
C TRP A 275 0.80 -3.44 9.56
N LEU A 276 1.98 -3.77 9.03
CA LEU A 276 2.96 -2.94 8.35
C LEU A 276 3.70 -3.77 7.30
N PHE A 277 4.27 -3.13 6.28
CA PHE A 277 5.08 -3.75 5.21
C PHE A 277 4.28 -4.49 4.12
N ASN A 278 3.01 -4.12 3.91
CA ASN A 278 2.20 -4.68 2.83
C ASN A 278 2.52 -3.97 1.51
N GLU A 279 3.65 -4.32 0.88
CA GLU A 279 4.21 -3.60 -0.27
C GLU A 279 3.99 -4.29 -1.64
N GLN A 280 3.30 -5.42 -1.66
CA GLN A 280 2.91 -6.13 -2.88
C GLN A 280 1.58 -6.86 -2.67
N GLU A 281 0.78 -6.96 -3.74
CA GLU A 281 -0.48 -7.70 -3.70
C GLU A 281 -0.28 -9.20 -3.95
N THR A 282 0.68 -9.54 -4.81
CA THR A 282 1.01 -10.93 -5.12
C THR A 282 1.43 -11.68 -3.85
N ASN A 283 0.77 -12.80 -3.57
CA ASN A 283 0.99 -13.60 -2.36
C ASN A 283 0.76 -12.85 -1.05
N ARG A 284 -0.06 -11.80 -1.01
CA ARG A 284 -0.33 -11.07 0.24
C ARG A 284 -1.04 -11.92 1.31
N ASN A 285 -1.88 -12.88 0.90
CA ASN A 285 -2.66 -13.76 1.78
C ASN A 285 -2.53 -15.23 1.30
N PRO A 286 -2.70 -16.28 2.13
CA PRO A 286 -2.58 -17.66 1.65
C PRO A 286 -3.58 -18.01 0.56
N PHE A 287 -3.19 -18.96 -0.28
CA PHE A 287 -3.98 -19.45 -1.42
C PHE A 287 -5.47 -19.64 -1.08
N ALA A 288 -6.33 -19.04 -1.91
CA ALA A 288 -7.78 -18.98 -1.72
C ALA A 288 -8.17 -18.48 -0.32
N PHE A 289 -7.60 -17.36 0.15
CA PHE A 289 -7.85 -16.77 1.47
C PHE A 289 -7.70 -17.76 2.63
N GLY A 290 -6.81 -18.74 2.48
CA GLY A 290 -6.61 -19.82 3.45
C GLY A 290 -7.65 -20.96 3.40
N PHE A 291 -8.73 -20.88 2.60
CA PHE A 291 -9.72 -21.96 2.46
C PHE A 291 -9.10 -23.28 1.98
N LEU A 292 -8.04 -23.21 1.19
CA LEU A 292 -7.25 -24.35 0.73
C LEU A 292 -5.77 -24.18 1.11
N GLY A 293 -5.49 -23.63 2.29
CA GLY A 293 -4.13 -23.26 2.73
C GLY A 293 -3.09 -24.39 2.77
N TYR A 294 -3.50 -25.66 2.71
CA TYR A 294 -2.61 -26.82 2.59
C TYR A 294 -2.13 -27.12 1.16
N PHE A 295 -2.74 -26.50 0.15
CA PHE A 295 -2.52 -26.80 -1.27
C PHE A 295 -1.77 -25.70 -2.04
N GLY A 296 -1.45 -24.57 -1.39
CA GLY A 296 -0.79 -23.43 -2.03
C GLY A 296 0.14 -22.68 -1.09
N ASN A 297 0.62 -21.54 -1.58
CA ASN A 297 1.61 -20.72 -0.87
C ASN A 297 0.97 -20.07 0.37
N GLN A 298 1.76 -19.98 1.44
CA GLN A 298 1.51 -19.04 2.52
C GLN A 298 1.73 -17.61 2.02
N ALA A 299 1.25 -16.64 2.80
CA ALA A 299 1.51 -15.24 2.48
C ALA A 299 3.02 -14.94 2.40
N VAL A 300 3.41 -13.99 1.57
CA VAL A 300 4.78 -13.48 1.47
C VAL A 300 5.25 -12.95 2.84
N SER A 301 6.53 -13.15 3.14
CA SER A 301 7.15 -12.56 4.31
C SER A 301 7.98 -11.35 3.91
N SER A 302 7.53 -10.16 4.26
CA SER A 302 8.32 -8.93 4.20
C SER A 302 9.36 -8.97 5.32
N ASN A 303 10.64 -9.14 4.95
CA ASN A 303 11.74 -9.23 5.89
C ASN A 303 12.48 -7.89 5.92
N VAL A 304 12.35 -7.17 7.03
CA VAL A 304 12.77 -5.76 7.13
C VAL A 304 13.65 -5.59 8.37
N ASP A 305 14.76 -4.87 8.22
CA ASP A 305 15.62 -4.51 9.33
C ASP A 305 15.01 -3.38 10.18
N ASP A 306 15.51 -3.25 11.40
CA ASP A 306 14.96 -2.35 12.40
C ASP A 306 15.09 -0.86 12.00
N ARG A 307 16.21 -0.45 11.39
CA ARG A 307 16.38 0.95 10.95
C ARG A 307 15.41 1.30 9.83
N THR A 308 15.29 0.41 8.85
CA THR A 308 14.35 0.58 7.74
C THR A 308 12.89 0.63 8.21
N ALA A 309 12.52 -0.18 9.20
CA ALA A 309 11.20 -0.10 9.82
C ALA A 309 10.91 1.32 10.36
N HIS A 310 11.81 1.90 11.17
CA HIS A 310 11.61 3.18 11.83
C HIS A 310 11.70 4.40 10.91
N GLU A 311 12.72 4.43 10.03
CA GLU A 311 13.03 5.60 9.21
C GLU A 311 12.20 5.70 7.91
N LEU A 312 11.52 4.63 7.52
CA LEU A 312 10.71 4.58 6.30
C LEU A 312 9.26 4.19 6.59
N TYR A 313 9.00 2.93 6.94
CA TYR A 313 7.64 2.39 6.93
C TYR A 313 6.78 2.82 8.12
N MET A 314 7.36 2.93 9.32
CA MET A 314 6.66 3.40 10.52
C MET A 314 6.44 4.91 10.52
N TRP A 315 7.21 5.66 9.74
CA TRP A 315 7.19 7.12 9.76
C TRP A 315 5.79 7.73 9.54
N PRO A 316 5.03 7.38 8.48
CA PRO A 316 3.69 7.93 8.28
C PRO A 316 2.71 7.48 9.38
N PHE A 317 2.84 6.25 9.89
CA PHE A 317 2.00 5.77 11.00
C PHE A 317 2.29 6.54 12.29
N GLN A 318 3.55 6.86 12.59
CA GLN A 318 3.87 7.68 13.76
C GLN A 318 3.26 9.07 13.67
N ASP A 319 3.31 9.71 12.49
CA ASP A 319 2.66 11.01 12.27
C ASP A 319 1.12 10.88 12.37
N ALA A 320 0.52 9.79 11.88
CA ALA A 320 -0.91 9.50 12.01
C ALA A 320 -1.35 9.26 13.47
N LEU A 321 -0.55 8.54 14.24
CA LEU A 321 -0.78 8.27 15.66
C LEU A 321 -0.65 9.55 16.48
N ALA A 322 0.36 10.38 16.21
CA ALA A 322 0.52 11.70 16.83
C ALA A 322 -0.67 12.64 16.52
N ALA A 323 -1.32 12.48 15.36
CA ALA A 323 -2.58 13.15 15.03
C ALA A 323 -3.81 12.56 15.75
N GLY A 324 -3.62 11.51 16.55
CA GLY A 324 -4.65 10.94 17.41
C GLY A 324 -5.46 9.79 16.80
N ALA A 325 -4.95 9.10 15.78
CA ALA A 325 -5.65 7.98 15.12
C ALA A 325 -6.29 6.99 16.12
N GLY A 326 -7.55 6.62 15.88
CA GLY A 326 -8.37 5.83 16.80
C GLY A 326 -8.36 4.33 16.55
N SER A 327 -8.00 3.90 15.34
CA SER A 327 -7.73 2.50 15.04
C SER A 327 -6.59 2.31 14.04
N VAL A 328 -6.03 1.10 14.03
CA VAL A 328 -5.00 0.66 13.07
C VAL A 328 -5.39 -0.71 12.52
N MET A 329 -5.25 -0.92 11.22
CA MET A 329 -5.48 -2.23 10.61
C MET A 329 -4.17 -2.98 10.47
N CYS A 330 -4.06 -4.19 11.04
CA CYS A 330 -2.92 -5.06 10.80
C CYS A 330 -3.03 -5.73 9.42
N SER A 331 -1.89 -5.91 8.75
CA SER A 331 -1.81 -6.32 7.35
C SER A 331 -1.85 -7.84 7.13
N TYR A 332 -2.16 -8.26 5.89
CA TYR A 332 -2.26 -9.66 5.47
C TYR A 332 -0.95 -10.45 5.59
N GLN A 333 0.12 -9.89 5.04
CA GLN A 333 1.37 -10.60 4.83
C GLN A 333 2.10 -10.90 6.13
N ARG A 334 3.09 -11.79 6.06
CA ARG A 334 4.01 -12.04 7.18
C ARG A 334 5.07 -10.96 7.21
N ALA A 335 5.54 -10.64 8.42
CA ALA A 335 6.69 -9.78 8.64
C ALA A 335 7.72 -10.54 9.47
N ASN A 336 8.94 -10.66 8.96
CA ASN A 336 9.98 -11.52 9.56
C ASN A 336 9.41 -12.91 9.93
N ASN A 337 8.60 -13.47 9.02
CA ASN A 337 7.91 -14.76 9.06
C ASN A 337 6.81 -14.94 10.13
N SER A 338 6.33 -13.87 10.77
CA SER A 338 5.09 -13.89 11.58
C SER A 338 4.01 -13.01 10.96
N TYR A 339 2.79 -13.53 10.78
CA TYR A 339 1.66 -12.82 10.16
C TYR A 339 1.39 -11.47 10.83
N GLY A 340 1.10 -10.42 10.05
CA GLY A 340 0.89 -9.06 10.55
C GLY A 340 -0.09 -9.01 11.73
N CYS A 341 -1.24 -9.69 11.60
CA CYS A 341 -2.28 -9.77 12.65
C CYS A 341 -2.01 -10.77 13.78
N GLN A 342 -0.81 -11.35 13.86
CA GLN A 342 -0.34 -12.11 15.03
C GLN A 342 1.12 -11.79 15.40
N ASN A 343 1.69 -10.70 14.87
CA ASN A 343 3.07 -10.34 15.08
C ASN A 343 3.22 -9.45 16.33
N SER A 344 3.66 -10.06 17.43
CA SER A 344 3.81 -9.35 18.70
C SER A 344 4.91 -8.28 18.69
N LYS A 345 5.99 -8.41 17.92
CA LYS A 345 6.94 -7.30 17.76
C LYS A 345 6.26 -6.09 17.10
N LEU A 346 5.48 -6.30 16.03
CA LEU A 346 4.83 -5.19 15.33
C LEU A 346 3.71 -4.54 16.17
N MET A 347 2.82 -5.33 16.77
CA MET A 347 1.68 -4.79 17.50
C MET A 347 2.01 -4.42 18.95
N ASN A 348 2.63 -5.32 19.71
CA ASN A 348 2.95 -5.06 21.12
C ASN A 348 4.22 -4.22 21.27
N GLY A 349 5.28 -4.57 20.55
CA GLY A 349 6.57 -3.87 20.64
C GLY A 349 6.51 -2.46 20.05
N LEU A 350 6.29 -2.38 18.74
CA LEU A 350 6.40 -1.13 17.99
C LEU A 350 5.13 -0.27 18.14
N LEU A 351 3.94 -0.80 17.82
CA LEU A 351 2.72 0.01 17.80
C LEU A 351 2.25 0.43 19.21
N LYS A 352 1.99 -0.53 20.10
CA LYS A 352 1.44 -0.27 21.44
C LYS A 352 2.51 0.13 22.46
N GLY A 353 3.72 -0.40 22.32
CA GLY A 353 4.85 -0.14 23.21
C GLY A 353 5.54 1.18 22.88
N GLU A 354 6.25 1.20 21.76
CA GLU A 354 7.09 2.34 21.35
C GLU A 354 6.28 3.56 20.90
N LEU A 355 5.26 3.35 20.05
CA LEU A 355 4.41 4.44 19.57
C LEU A 355 3.23 4.74 20.49
N GLY A 356 3.12 4.04 21.63
CA GLY A 356 2.14 4.34 22.68
C GLY A 356 0.69 4.30 22.20
N PHE A 357 0.35 3.44 21.24
CA PHE A 357 -0.98 3.43 20.64
C PHE A 357 -2.10 3.12 21.65
N GLN A 358 -3.11 4.00 21.71
CA GLN A 358 -4.22 3.90 22.67
C GLN A 358 -5.51 3.37 22.04
N GLY A 359 -5.65 3.41 20.72
CA GLY A 359 -6.82 2.86 20.01
C GLY A 359 -6.82 1.33 19.98
N PHE A 360 -7.62 0.78 19.07
CA PHE A 360 -7.73 -0.66 18.83
C PHE A 360 -7.09 -1.08 17.50
N VAL A 361 -6.51 -2.28 17.48
CA VAL A 361 -6.02 -2.94 16.28
C VAL A 361 -7.12 -3.85 15.72
N VAL A 362 -7.52 -3.61 14.48
CA VAL A 362 -8.45 -4.47 13.73
C VAL A 362 -7.68 -5.31 12.71
N SER A 363 -8.12 -6.53 12.47
CA SER A 363 -7.56 -7.32 11.38
C SER A 363 -8.01 -6.80 10.02
N ASP A 364 -7.13 -6.86 9.03
CA ASP A 364 -7.62 -6.91 7.66
C ASP A 364 -8.50 -8.17 7.47
N TRP A 365 -9.36 -8.16 6.45
CA TRP A 365 -10.44 -9.12 6.27
C TRP A 365 -9.88 -10.50 5.99
N TYR A 366 -10.02 -11.43 6.94
CA TYR A 366 -9.43 -12.78 6.87
C TYR A 366 -7.89 -12.83 7.00
N ALA A 367 -7.26 -11.80 7.59
CA ALA A 367 -5.81 -11.79 7.87
C ALA A 367 -5.43 -12.51 9.19
N VAL A 368 -6.41 -13.02 9.93
CA VAL A 368 -6.18 -13.77 11.18
C VAL A 368 -5.99 -15.24 10.84
N HIS A 369 -4.86 -15.82 11.28
CA HIS A 369 -4.51 -17.21 11.00
C HIS A 369 -4.37 -18.08 12.26
N THR A 370 -4.59 -17.50 13.45
CA THR A 370 -4.55 -18.18 14.75
C THR A 370 -5.59 -17.61 15.72
N GLY A 371 -5.96 -18.37 16.74
CA GLY A 371 -6.87 -17.93 17.80
C GLY A 371 -6.15 -17.16 18.92
N ILE A 372 -5.78 -17.87 19.99
CA ILE A 372 -5.16 -17.28 21.20
C ILE A 372 -3.87 -16.53 20.87
N ALA A 373 -3.05 -17.02 19.93
CA ALA A 373 -1.79 -16.37 19.59
C ALA A 373 -1.98 -14.95 19.01
N ALA A 374 -2.95 -14.75 18.12
CA ALA A 374 -3.30 -13.42 17.61
C ALA A 374 -3.83 -12.51 18.72
N ASN A 375 -4.68 -13.05 19.61
CA ASN A 375 -5.25 -12.32 20.75
C ASN A 375 -4.14 -11.78 21.70
N GLU A 376 -3.21 -12.66 22.09
CA GLU A 376 -2.09 -12.32 22.97
C GLU A 376 -1.03 -11.46 22.25
N ALA A 377 -0.91 -11.55 20.92
CA ALA A 377 0.08 -10.78 20.15
C ALA A 377 -0.30 -9.31 19.95
N GLY A 378 -1.47 -8.88 20.39
CA GLY A 378 -1.88 -7.47 20.40
C GLY A 378 -3.09 -7.12 19.54
N LEU A 379 -3.71 -8.09 18.85
CA LEU A 379 -4.94 -7.84 18.11
C LEU A 379 -6.09 -7.48 19.08
N ASP A 380 -6.97 -6.55 18.70
CA ASP A 380 -8.13 -6.16 19.52
C ASP A 380 -9.47 -6.54 18.88
N MET A 381 -9.55 -6.56 17.55
CA MET A 381 -10.78 -6.84 16.82
C MET A 381 -10.54 -7.74 15.60
N VAL A 382 -11.29 -8.83 15.49
CA VAL A 382 -11.25 -9.73 14.33
C VAL A 382 -12.36 -9.37 13.34
N MET A 383 -11.98 -9.14 12.08
CA MET A 383 -12.90 -8.85 10.97
C MET A 383 -12.68 -9.79 9.76
N PRO A 384 -13.73 -10.07 8.96
CA PRO A 384 -15.14 -9.70 9.20
C PRO A 384 -15.82 -10.58 10.24
N SER A 385 -15.25 -11.75 10.51
CA SER A 385 -15.67 -12.69 11.55
C SER A 385 -14.51 -13.64 11.86
N SER A 386 -14.58 -14.32 13.01
CA SER A 386 -13.50 -15.22 13.45
C SER A 386 -13.79 -16.67 13.07
N SER A 387 -12.81 -17.33 12.46
CA SER A 387 -12.82 -18.78 12.19
C SER A 387 -12.21 -19.60 13.32
N PHE A 388 -11.61 -18.97 14.33
CA PHE A 388 -10.79 -19.64 15.36
C PHE A 388 -11.39 -19.57 16.77
N LEU A 389 -12.06 -18.47 17.08
CA LEU A 389 -12.61 -18.18 18.41
C LEU A 389 -14.04 -17.65 18.27
N THR A 390 -14.92 -18.19 19.09
CA THR A 390 -16.25 -17.62 19.38
C THR A 390 -16.20 -16.82 20.67
N ALA A 391 -17.24 -16.04 20.95
CA ALA A 391 -17.32 -15.30 22.22
C ALA A 391 -17.25 -16.25 23.44
N GLU A 392 -17.90 -17.41 23.36
CA GLU A 392 -17.92 -18.41 24.42
C GLU A 392 -16.56 -19.08 24.62
N SER A 393 -15.88 -19.45 23.52
CA SER A 393 -14.57 -20.11 23.61
C SER A 393 -13.46 -19.14 24.03
N LEU A 394 -13.54 -17.86 23.66
CA LEU A 394 -12.64 -16.84 24.19
C LEU A 394 -12.92 -16.56 25.67
N ALA A 395 -14.19 -16.49 26.09
CA ALA A 395 -14.55 -16.38 27.50
C ALA A 395 -14.09 -17.60 28.31
N GLU A 396 -14.19 -18.82 27.76
CA GLU A 396 -13.67 -20.04 28.37
C GLU A 396 -12.14 -20.00 28.49
N ALA A 397 -11.44 -19.53 27.46
CA ALA A 397 -9.99 -19.34 27.50
C ALA A 397 -9.55 -18.37 28.60
N VAL A 398 -10.36 -17.34 28.89
CA VAL A 398 -10.14 -16.46 30.05
C VAL A 398 -10.42 -17.20 31.37
N ASN A 399 -11.56 -17.89 31.47
CA ASN A 399 -11.95 -18.59 32.68
C ASN A 399 -10.99 -19.73 33.09
N ASN A 400 -10.37 -20.38 32.10
CA ASN A 400 -9.40 -21.45 32.32
C ASN A 400 -7.94 -20.96 32.42
N GLY A 401 -7.70 -19.66 32.23
CA GLY A 401 -6.38 -19.01 32.36
C GLY A 401 -5.47 -19.10 31.13
N SER A 402 -5.97 -19.54 29.98
CA SER A 402 -5.22 -19.55 28.71
C SER A 402 -5.04 -18.15 28.11
N VAL A 403 -5.98 -17.24 28.39
CA VAL A 403 -5.92 -15.81 28.06
C VAL A 403 -6.11 -15.03 29.37
N SER A 404 -5.35 -13.97 29.59
CA SER A 404 -5.53 -13.18 30.81
C SER A 404 -6.84 -12.39 30.77
N ALA A 405 -7.55 -12.27 31.90
CA ALA A 405 -8.75 -11.42 31.97
C ALA A 405 -8.42 -9.95 31.62
N GLU A 406 -7.23 -9.48 32.03
CA GLU A 406 -6.72 -8.16 31.71
C GLU A 406 -6.57 -7.93 30.20
N ARG A 407 -6.13 -8.96 29.43
CA ARG A 407 -6.05 -8.87 27.97
C ARG A 407 -7.41 -8.62 27.35
N LEU A 408 -8.43 -9.42 27.71
CA LEU A 408 -9.77 -9.29 27.16
C LEU A 408 -10.42 -7.95 27.55
N THR A 409 -10.25 -7.53 28.81
CA THR A 409 -10.69 -6.23 29.31
C THR A 409 -10.04 -5.07 28.55
N ASP A 410 -8.73 -5.13 28.27
CA ASP A 410 -8.03 -4.10 27.50
C ASP A 410 -8.53 -4.03 26.04
N GLN A 411 -8.78 -5.17 25.39
CA GLN A 411 -9.35 -5.21 24.03
C GLN A 411 -10.69 -4.46 23.97
N ALA A 412 -11.63 -4.83 24.85
CA ALA A 412 -12.94 -4.20 24.92
C ALA A 412 -12.83 -2.71 25.27
N THR A 413 -11.94 -2.35 26.20
CA THR A 413 -11.74 -0.96 26.62
C THR A 413 -11.19 -0.10 25.49
N ARG A 414 -10.22 -0.59 24.69
CA ARG A 414 -9.66 0.12 23.53
C ARG A 414 -10.74 0.42 22.47
N ILE A 415 -11.58 -0.57 22.18
CA ILE A 415 -12.68 -0.45 21.21
C ILE A 415 -13.68 0.59 21.68
N LEU A 416 -14.15 0.47 22.92
CA LEU A 416 -15.15 1.38 23.49
C LEU A 416 -14.58 2.78 23.73
N ALA A 417 -13.29 2.92 24.06
CA ALA A 417 -12.65 4.22 24.20
C ALA A 417 -12.59 4.96 22.85
N ALA A 418 -12.25 4.27 21.75
CA ALA A 418 -12.31 4.88 20.42
C ALA A 418 -13.75 5.26 20.02
N TRP A 419 -14.71 4.40 20.35
CA TRP A 419 -16.14 4.66 20.13
C TRP A 419 -16.64 5.91 20.87
N TYR A 420 -16.43 5.99 22.19
CA TYR A 420 -16.80 7.17 22.99
C TYR A 420 -16.09 8.44 22.54
N ARG A 421 -14.83 8.33 22.12
CA ARG A 421 -14.02 9.48 21.74
C ARG A 421 -14.47 10.12 20.43
N PHE A 422 -14.91 9.31 19.45
CA PHE A 422 -15.06 9.78 18.07
C PHE A 422 -16.41 9.48 17.42
N ALA A 423 -17.09 8.39 17.77
CA ALA A 423 -18.13 7.82 16.90
C ALA A 423 -19.26 7.10 17.66
N GLU A 424 -19.77 7.68 18.74
CA GLU A 424 -21.00 7.22 19.40
C GLU A 424 -22.23 7.55 18.53
N LEU A 425 -22.70 6.56 17.76
CA LEU A 425 -23.87 6.67 16.88
C LEU A 425 -25.03 5.80 17.43
N GLU A 426 -26.26 6.31 17.38
CA GLU A 426 -27.44 5.59 17.88
C GLU A 426 -27.84 4.41 16.98
N GLU A 427 -27.85 4.60 15.65
CA GLU A 427 -28.26 3.60 14.66
C GLU A 427 -27.15 3.35 13.63
N PRO A 428 -26.09 2.61 13.99
CA PRO A 428 -25.00 2.29 13.06
C PRO A 428 -25.42 1.23 12.03
N GLY A 429 -24.89 1.36 10.82
CA GLY A 429 -25.12 0.42 9.71
C GLY A 429 -25.66 1.09 8.45
N LEU A 430 -25.05 0.80 7.29
CA LEU A 430 -25.44 1.43 6.01
C LEU A 430 -26.91 1.18 5.64
N ASN A 431 -27.43 -0.02 5.94
CA ASN A 431 -28.81 -0.39 5.61
C ASN A 431 -29.86 0.51 6.31
N GLN A 432 -29.54 1.10 7.47
CA GLN A 432 -30.46 2.01 8.15
C GLN A 432 -30.51 3.39 7.49
N HIS A 433 -29.53 3.69 6.63
CA HIS A 433 -29.32 4.97 5.98
C HIS A 433 -29.26 4.84 4.46
N GLU A 434 -29.89 3.81 3.89
CA GLU A 434 -29.84 3.51 2.45
C GLU A 434 -30.33 4.70 1.60
N ASP A 435 -31.42 5.34 2.04
CA ASP A 435 -32.04 6.50 1.38
C ASP A 435 -31.35 7.86 1.66
N THR A 436 -30.30 7.88 2.49
CA THR A 436 -29.64 9.14 2.91
C THR A 436 -28.69 9.64 1.82
N ASN A 437 -28.96 10.78 1.18
CA ASN A 437 -27.94 11.42 0.34
C ASN A 437 -26.83 12.02 1.22
N ALA A 438 -25.62 11.47 1.11
CA ALA A 438 -24.49 11.84 1.96
C ALA A 438 -23.65 13.00 1.39
N GLN A 439 -23.83 13.36 0.12
CA GLN A 439 -23.10 14.45 -0.52
C GLN A 439 -23.40 15.78 0.17
N ALA A 440 -22.36 16.44 0.70
CA ALA A 440 -22.49 17.79 1.24
C ALA A 440 -22.71 18.82 0.12
N GLU A 441 -23.50 19.86 0.37
CA GLU A 441 -23.84 20.88 -0.64
C GLU A 441 -22.62 21.66 -1.17
N ASP A 442 -21.56 21.78 -0.37
CA ASP A 442 -20.35 22.58 -0.65
C ASP A 442 -19.11 21.74 -1.04
N VAL A 443 -19.26 20.42 -1.15
CA VAL A 443 -18.15 19.48 -1.41
C VAL A 443 -17.49 19.64 -2.78
N GLU A 444 -18.23 20.19 -3.75
CA GLU A 444 -17.80 20.28 -5.15
C GLU A 444 -16.48 21.05 -5.32
N SER A 445 -16.30 22.13 -4.53
CA SER A 445 -15.08 22.94 -4.58
C SER A 445 -13.83 22.16 -4.14
N THR A 446 -13.94 21.35 -3.08
CA THR A 446 -12.87 20.48 -2.59
C THR A 446 -12.59 19.35 -3.57
N LEU A 447 -13.62 18.74 -4.17
CA LEU A 447 -13.47 17.71 -5.19
C LEU A 447 -12.74 18.24 -6.42
N LEU A 448 -13.15 19.42 -6.90
CA LEU A 448 -12.53 20.08 -8.05
C LEU A 448 -11.09 20.46 -7.74
N GLN A 449 -10.82 21.09 -6.59
CA GLN A 449 -9.47 21.52 -6.25
C GLN A 449 -8.52 20.33 -6.01
N GLY A 450 -9.00 19.26 -5.37
CA GLY A 450 -8.22 18.03 -5.22
C GLY A 450 -7.91 17.35 -6.56
N ALA A 451 -8.84 17.40 -7.52
CA ALA A 451 -8.58 16.96 -8.87
C ALA A 451 -7.56 17.87 -9.59
N ILE A 452 -7.73 19.20 -9.58
CA ILE A 452 -6.83 20.16 -10.25
C ILE A 452 -5.41 20.05 -9.68
N GLU A 453 -5.25 20.07 -8.36
CA GLU A 453 -3.92 20.01 -7.74
C GLU A 453 -3.27 18.63 -7.85
N GLY A 454 -4.07 17.57 -8.06
CA GLY A 454 -3.58 16.23 -8.35
C GLY A 454 -3.06 16.04 -9.78
N HIS A 455 -3.34 16.96 -10.70
CA HIS A 455 -2.82 16.92 -12.07
C HIS A 455 -1.42 17.55 -12.14
N VAL A 456 -0.47 16.81 -12.71
CA VAL A 456 0.93 17.23 -12.82
C VAL A 456 1.31 17.41 -14.28
N LEU A 457 1.53 18.66 -14.70
CA LEU A 457 2.08 18.99 -16.01
C LEU A 457 3.58 18.67 -16.02
N VAL A 458 4.04 17.77 -16.87
CA VAL A 458 5.45 17.33 -16.90
C VAL A 458 6.21 17.77 -18.15
N LYS A 459 5.48 18.05 -19.22
CA LYS A 459 6.00 18.61 -20.47
C LYS A 459 5.05 19.70 -20.94
N ASN A 460 5.61 20.82 -21.38
CA ASN A 460 4.89 21.88 -22.10
C ASN A 460 5.89 22.65 -22.96
N THR A 461 5.86 22.41 -24.27
CA THR A 461 6.75 23.01 -25.25
C THR A 461 5.96 23.82 -26.26
N GLU A 462 6.62 24.78 -26.92
CA GLU A 462 6.02 25.60 -27.98
C GLU A 462 4.78 26.42 -27.55
N GLY A 463 4.56 26.59 -26.24
CA GLY A 463 3.38 27.29 -25.73
C GLY A 463 2.07 26.53 -25.98
N ALA A 464 2.12 25.20 -26.06
CA ALA A 464 0.94 24.37 -26.33
C ALA A 464 -0.16 24.51 -25.28
N LEU A 465 0.22 24.68 -24.00
CA LEU A 465 -0.69 24.99 -22.91
C LEU A 465 -0.30 26.31 -22.20
N PRO A 466 -1.30 27.08 -21.73
CA PRO A 466 -2.74 26.85 -21.86
C PRO A 466 -3.25 27.06 -23.30
N LEU A 467 -4.37 26.42 -23.63
CA LEU A 467 -5.09 26.56 -24.88
C LEU A 467 -5.65 27.98 -25.01
N ASP A 468 -5.42 28.61 -26.16
CA ASP A 468 -6.03 29.88 -26.52
C ASP A 468 -7.23 29.63 -27.46
N PRO A 469 -8.48 29.80 -26.98
CA PRO A 469 -9.65 29.62 -27.83
C PRO A 469 -9.73 30.63 -28.98
N SER A 470 -8.97 31.73 -28.94
CA SER A 470 -8.89 32.69 -30.04
C SER A 470 -7.90 32.28 -31.14
N SER A 471 -6.99 31.32 -30.86
CA SER A 471 -5.98 30.87 -31.81
C SER A 471 -6.44 29.68 -32.68
N THR A 472 -7.53 29.01 -32.32
CA THR A 472 -8.10 27.89 -33.07
C THR A 472 -9.62 27.80 -32.90
N ASP A 473 -10.34 27.57 -33.99
CA ASP A 473 -11.77 27.26 -33.99
C ASP A 473 -12.04 25.74 -33.93
N THR A 474 -10.99 24.92 -33.79
CA THR A 474 -11.08 23.46 -33.86
C THR A 474 -10.23 22.79 -32.77
N LEU A 475 -10.72 21.67 -32.23
CA LEU A 475 -10.03 20.79 -31.30
C LEU A 475 -10.23 19.33 -31.72
N ASN A 476 -9.25 18.48 -31.40
CA ASN A 476 -9.40 17.03 -31.53
C ASN A 476 -9.25 16.36 -30.16
N LEU A 477 -10.11 15.39 -29.87
CA LEU A 477 -10.06 14.58 -28.65
C LEU A 477 -10.10 13.09 -29.01
N PHE A 478 -9.08 12.36 -28.59
CA PHE A 478 -8.88 10.95 -28.88
C PHE A 478 -8.69 10.13 -27.61
N GLY A 479 -8.90 8.83 -27.76
CA GLY A 479 -8.54 7.86 -26.76
C GLY A 479 -9.70 7.40 -25.89
N TYR A 480 -9.56 6.17 -25.41
CA TYR A 480 -10.61 5.41 -24.74
C TYR A 480 -10.93 5.99 -23.35
N ASP A 481 -9.98 6.68 -22.74
CA ASP A 481 -10.09 7.28 -21.41
C ASP A 481 -10.81 8.64 -21.41
N ALA A 482 -11.16 9.19 -22.58
CA ALA A 482 -11.78 10.51 -22.71
C ALA A 482 -13.27 10.56 -22.32
N ILE A 483 -13.94 9.42 -22.35
CA ILE A 483 -15.38 9.30 -22.09
C ILE A 483 -15.65 8.85 -20.66
N GLY A 484 -16.84 9.17 -20.15
CA GLY A 484 -17.26 8.69 -18.85
C GLY A 484 -17.21 7.16 -18.80
N GLY A 485 -16.63 6.64 -17.72
CA GLY A 485 -16.67 5.23 -17.42
C GLY A 485 -18.09 4.73 -17.13
N LEU A 486 -18.24 3.41 -17.05
CA LEU A 486 -19.44 2.75 -16.56
C LEU A 486 -19.70 3.11 -15.10
N ASN A 487 -20.66 4.02 -14.87
CA ASN A 487 -21.33 4.13 -13.58
C ASN A 487 -22.41 3.05 -13.51
N THR A 488 -22.04 1.87 -13.02
CA THR A 488 -22.86 0.66 -13.13
C THR A 488 -24.21 0.79 -12.41
N SER A 489 -25.29 0.35 -13.09
CA SER A 489 -26.61 0.14 -12.49
C SER A 489 -26.78 -1.29 -11.95
N ALA A 490 -25.68 -2.05 -11.83
CA ALA A 490 -25.72 -3.38 -11.25
C ALA A 490 -26.18 -3.31 -9.79
N GLU A 491 -27.05 -4.25 -9.41
CA GLU A 491 -27.50 -4.42 -8.02
C GLU A 491 -26.36 -4.94 -7.12
N GLY A 492 -25.33 -5.57 -7.70
CA GLY A 492 -24.14 -6.05 -7.01
C GLY A 492 -23.10 -4.95 -6.81
N LEU A 493 -22.64 -4.78 -5.56
CA LEU A 493 -21.63 -3.82 -5.15
C LEU A 493 -20.36 -4.52 -4.62
N GLY A 494 -20.01 -5.64 -5.26
CA GLY A 494 -18.82 -6.42 -4.92
C GLY A 494 -17.53 -5.72 -5.34
N LEU A 495 -16.40 -6.20 -4.84
CA LEU A 495 -15.06 -5.64 -5.14
C LEU A 495 -14.73 -5.61 -6.65
N TYR A 496 -15.30 -6.52 -7.42
CA TYR A 496 -15.14 -6.56 -8.88
C TYR A 496 -15.97 -5.49 -9.61
N ASP A 497 -17.15 -5.16 -9.09
CA ASP A 497 -18.07 -4.26 -9.78
C ASP A 497 -17.70 -2.78 -9.59
N ILE A 498 -16.99 -2.47 -8.50
CA ILE A 498 -16.58 -1.10 -8.14
C ILE A 498 -15.13 -0.86 -8.56
N GLY A 499 -14.88 0.21 -9.31
CA GLY A 499 -13.53 0.62 -9.76
C GLY A 499 -12.95 -0.19 -10.93
N LEU A 500 -13.41 -1.44 -11.15
CA LEU A 500 -12.98 -2.28 -12.29
C LEU A 500 -14.00 -2.34 -13.43
N ALA A 501 -15.15 -1.67 -13.28
CA ALA A 501 -16.21 -1.67 -14.27
C ALA A 501 -15.74 -1.22 -15.67
N ASN A 502 -14.74 -0.34 -15.75
CA ASN A 502 -14.21 0.18 -17.03
C ASN A 502 -13.10 -0.70 -17.62
N THR A 503 -12.69 -1.72 -16.87
CA THR A 503 -11.61 -2.61 -17.27
C THR A 503 -12.14 -3.63 -18.28
N GLN A 504 -13.03 -4.56 -17.85
CA GLN A 504 -13.79 -5.58 -18.60
C GLN A 504 -13.08 -6.45 -19.65
N LYS A 505 -11.95 -6.02 -20.20
CA LYS A 505 -11.21 -6.64 -21.28
C LYS A 505 -9.72 -6.35 -21.12
N TYR A 506 -8.92 -7.32 -21.54
CA TYR A 506 -7.51 -7.14 -21.81
C TYR A 506 -7.32 -6.40 -23.14
N GLU A 507 -6.12 -5.88 -23.36
CA GLU A 507 -5.69 -5.15 -24.54
C GLU A 507 -5.81 -6.00 -25.82
N ASP A 508 -5.69 -7.32 -25.69
CA ASP A 508 -5.85 -8.30 -26.77
C ASP A 508 -7.32 -8.66 -27.08
N GLY A 509 -8.28 -8.07 -26.36
CA GLY A 509 -9.71 -8.28 -26.52
C GLY A 509 -10.29 -9.47 -25.75
N ARG A 510 -9.47 -10.24 -25.00
CA ARG A 510 -10.01 -11.23 -24.05
C ARG A 510 -10.84 -10.52 -22.99
N VAL A 511 -11.96 -11.13 -22.59
CA VAL A 511 -12.81 -10.60 -21.51
C VAL A 511 -12.11 -10.84 -20.18
N PHE A 512 -12.02 -9.80 -19.36
CA PHE A 512 -11.68 -9.90 -17.94
C PHE A 512 -12.98 -10.14 -17.19
N THR A 513 -13.03 -11.22 -16.41
CA THR A 513 -14.24 -11.64 -15.69
C THR A 513 -14.06 -11.54 -14.20
N PHE A 514 -15.17 -11.53 -13.47
CA PHE A 514 -15.19 -11.72 -12.01
C PHE A 514 -14.37 -12.96 -11.59
N ILE A 515 -14.43 -14.06 -12.35
CA ILE A 515 -13.66 -15.26 -12.04
C ILE A 515 -12.16 -14.96 -12.13
N ASP A 516 -11.71 -14.29 -13.20
CA ASP A 516 -10.30 -13.94 -13.37
C ASP A 516 -9.80 -13.08 -12.19
N TYR A 517 -10.58 -12.08 -11.78
CA TYR A 517 -10.27 -11.26 -10.62
C TYR A 517 -10.07 -12.07 -9.34
N TYR A 518 -11.02 -12.96 -9.01
CA TYR A 518 -10.91 -13.78 -7.80
C TYR A 518 -9.81 -14.83 -7.88
N LEU A 519 -9.53 -15.37 -9.07
CA LEU A 519 -8.40 -16.28 -9.27
C LEU A 519 -7.05 -15.55 -9.06
N GLN A 520 -6.95 -14.28 -9.44
CA GLN A 520 -5.78 -13.45 -9.18
C GLN A 520 -5.66 -13.10 -7.69
N ALA A 521 -6.74 -12.58 -7.08
CA ALA A 521 -6.77 -12.23 -5.67
C ALA A 521 -6.55 -13.42 -4.73
N GLY A 522 -6.85 -14.65 -5.20
CA GLY A 522 -6.58 -15.89 -4.50
C GLY A 522 -5.21 -16.52 -4.78
N ASP A 523 -4.34 -15.85 -5.55
CA ASP A 523 -3.02 -16.29 -6.00
C ASP A 523 -3.04 -17.66 -6.72
N ILE A 524 -4.08 -17.89 -7.53
CA ILE A 524 -4.28 -19.14 -8.27
C ILE A 524 -3.54 -19.12 -9.62
N LEU A 525 -3.39 -17.94 -10.22
CA LEU A 525 -2.75 -17.78 -11.52
C LEU A 525 -1.28 -17.37 -11.34
N PRO A 526 -0.32 -18.03 -12.02
CA PRO A 526 1.08 -17.62 -11.98
C PRO A 526 1.29 -16.28 -12.69
N ASP A 527 2.23 -15.46 -12.21
CA ASP A 527 2.80 -14.35 -12.99
C ASP A 527 3.29 -14.91 -14.35
N PRO A 528 2.84 -14.40 -15.53
CA PRO A 528 2.34 -13.05 -15.78
C PRO A 528 0.83 -12.88 -15.98
N HIS A 529 -0.01 -13.74 -15.42
CA HIS A 529 -1.48 -13.61 -15.51
C HIS A 529 -2.05 -12.49 -14.62
N ALA A 530 -1.42 -11.32 -14.62
CA ALA A 530 -1.91 -10.11 -13.96
C ALA A 530 -3.19 -9.61 -14.64
N GLY A 531 -3.99 -8.84 -13.91
CA GLY A 531 -5.16 -8.17 -14.47
C GLY A 531 -4.76 -7.12 -15.52
N PRO A 532 -5.75 -6.59 -16.26
CA PRO A 532 -5.49 -5.66 -17.35
C PRO A 532 -4.73 -4.40 -16.88
N GLN A 533 -3.80 -3.89 -17.72
CA GLN A 533 -2.99 -2.73 -17.37
C GLN A 533 -3.71 -1.40 -17.64
N ILE A 534 -4.79 -1.44 -18.43
CA ILE A 534 -5.59 -0.29 -18.82
C ILE A 534 -7.07 -0.59 -18.71
N ALA A 535 -7.88 0.45 -18.60
CA ALA A 535 -9.34 0.39 -18.61
C ALA A 535 -9.88 0.98 -19.91
N LEU A 536 -10.27 0.10 -20.84
CA LEU A 536 -10.66 0.46 -22.21
C LEU A 536 -12.07 1.06 -22.34
N ASP A 537 -12.92 0.93 -21.32
CA ASP A 537 -14.33 1.35 -21.36
C ASP A 537 -14.58 2.69 -20.63
N GLY A 538 -13.59 3.59 -20.61
CA GLY A 538 -13.73 4.98 -20.13
C GLY A 538 -12.77 5.40 -19.02
N THR A 539 -12.96 6.61 -18.52
CA THR A 539 -12.08 7.24 -17.52
C THR A 539 -11.96 6.42 -16.24
N ILE A 540 -10.74 6.24 -15.71
CA ILE A 540 -10.57 5.72 -14.34
C ILE A 540 -10.76 6.84 -13.31
N LEU A 541 -11.80 6.73 -12.50
CA LEU A 541 -12.10 7.68 -11.41
C LEU A 541 -11.48 7.26 -10.09
N SER A 542 -11.23 5.96 -9.97
CA SER A 542 -10.67 5.22 -8.84
C SER A 542 -9.85 4.05 -9.41
N GLY A 543 -8.87 3.53 -8.67
CA GLY A 543 -8.37 2.18 -8.92
C GLY A 543 -9.40 1.12 -8.49
N GLY A 544 -9.07 -0.15 -8.68
CA GLY A 544 -9.93 -1.29 -8.32
C GLY A 544 -9.74 -1.81 -6.88
N GLY A 545 -10.74 -2.53 -6.38
CA GLY A 545 -10.66 -3.20 -5.08
C GLY A 545 -11.41 -2.50 -3.96
N SER A 546 -10.99 -2.75 -2.72
CA SER A 546 -11.63 -2.21 -1.52
C SER A 546 -11.51 -0.70 -1.39
N GLY A 547 -10.41 -0.11 -1.87
CA GLY A 547 -10.22 1.34 -2.00
C GLY A 547 -11.09 2.02 -3.06
N ALA A 548 -11.88 1.25 -3.82
CA ALA A 548 -12.69 1.78 -4.91
C ALA A 548 -14.02 2.38 -4.46
N VAL A 549 -14.44 3.45 -5.14
CA VAL A 549 -15.70 4.16 -4.84
C VAL A 549 -16.64 4.13 -6.03
N LYS A 550 -17.94 3.97 -5.76
CA LYS A 550 -19.01 4.25 -6.73
C LYS A 550 -19.38 5.72 -6.58
N VAL A 551 -19.30 6.47 -7.67
CA VAL A 551 -19.57 7.91 -7.66
C VAL A 551 -21.04 8.19 -7.97
N ALA A 552 -21.64 9.17 -7.29
CA ALA A 552 -23.01 9.59 -7.60
C ALA A 552 -23.16 10.08 -9.05
N TRP A 553 -22.14 10.76 -9.55
CA TRP A 553 -22.01 11.29 -10.91
C TRP A 553 -20.54 11.55 -11.18
N SER A 554 -20.17 11.78 -12.44
CA SER A 554 -18.81 12.19 -12.82
C SER A 554 -18.85 13.00 -14.11
N ILE A 555 -17.95 13.96 -14.24
CA ILE A 555 -17.79 14.75 -15.47
C ILE A 555 -16.62 14.16 -16.26
N SER A 556 -16.86 13.62 -17.44
CA SER A 556 -15.78 13.12 -18.30
C SER A 556 -15.01 14.27 -18.97
N ALA A 557 -13.78 13.99 -19.41
CA ALA A 557 -12.99 14.93 -20.21
C ALA A 557 -13.76 15.37 -21.48
N HIS A 558 -14.45 14.45 -22.15
CA HIS A 558 -15.29 14.75 -23.29
C HIS A 558 -16.40 15.76 -22.94
N ASP A 559 -17.15 15.54 -21.87
CA ASP A 559 -18.29 16.39 -21.53
C ASP A 559 -17.84 17.81 -21.17
N ALA A 560 -16.75 17.93 -20.39
CA ALA A 560 -16.17 19.22 -20.04
C ALA A 560 -15.63 19.97 -21.26
N LEU A 561 -14.90 19.27 -22.15
CA LEU A 561 -14.35 19.87 -23.36
C LEU A 561 -15.43 20.21 -24.39
N ALA A 562 -16.50 19.42 -24.50
CA ALA A 562 -17.65 19.75 -25.35
C ALA A 562 -18.37 21.01 -24.84
N SER A 563 -18.49 21.17 -23.52
CA SER A 563 -19.02 22.39 -22.89
C SER A 563 -18.15 23.63 -23.20
N ARG A 564 -16.82 23.50 -23.06
CA ARG A 564 -15.89 24.58 -23.44
C ARG A 564 -15.93 24.89 -24.94
N ALA A 565 -15.94 23.87 -25.80
CA ALA A 565 -16.03 24.05 -27.25
C ALA A 565 -17.31 24.79 -27.66
N ARG A 566 -18.45 24.47 -27.03
CA ARG A 566 -19.70 25.23 -27.23
C ARG A 566 -19.56 26.69 -26.80
N THR A 567 -18.92 26.94 -25.66
CA THR A 567 -18.71 28.29 -25.11
C THR A 567 -17.87 29.15 -26.04
N TRP A 568 -16.81 28.57 -26.61
CA TRP A 568 -15.86 29.25 -27.49
C TRP A 568 -16.18 29.14 -28.99
N ASN A 569 -17.32 28.54 -29.35
CA ASN A 569 -17.72 28.27 -30.73
C ASN A 569 -16.65 27.50 -31.53
N GLN A 570 -16.04 26.50 -30.91
CA GLN A 570 -15.07 25.60 -31.52
C GLN A 570 -15.74 24.31 -32.01
N THR A 571 -15.19 23.72 -33.08
CA THR A 571 -15.52 22.38 -33.54
C THR A 571 -14.70 21.35 -32.76
N LEU A 572 -15.35 20.42 -32.08
CA LEU A 572 -14.70 19.31 -31.38
C LEU A 572 -14.82 18.02 -32.20
N HIS A 573 -13.70 17.54 -32.74
CA HIS A 573 -13.61 16.24 -33.41
C HIS A 573 -13.25 15.16 -32.39
N THR A 574 -13.96 14.03 -32.42
CA THR A 574 -13.76 12.96 -31.43
C THR A 574 -13.60 11.57 -32.07
N GLN A 575 -12.71 10.75 -31.50
CA GLN A 575 -12.65 9.31 -31.76
C GLN A 575 -12.03 8.56 -30.58
N PHE A 576 -12.85 7.76 -29.88
CA PHE A 576 -12.45 7.12 -28.61
C PHE A 576 -12.03 5.65 -28.74
N VAL A 577 -12.41 5.00 -29.84
CA VAL A 577 -12.16 3.56 -30.05
C VAL A 577 -11.04 3.33 -31.06
N GLY A 578 -10.11 2.45 -30.68
CA GLY A 578 -9.01 1.98 -31.51
C GLY A 578 -7.77 2.88 -31.44
N GLN A 579 -6.64 2.33 -31.87
CA GLN A 579 -5.32 2.96 -31.73
C GLN A 579 -4.92 3.81 -32.96
N LYS A 580 -5.74 3.82 -34.02
CA LYS A 580 -5.45 4.50 -35.29
C LYS A 580 -6.54 5.51 -35.66
N PRO A 581 -6.77 6.53 -34.82
CA PRO A 581 -7.76 7.54 -35.14
C PRO A 581 -7.35 8.37 -36.36
N THR A 582 -8.34 8.88 -37.08
CA THR A 582 -8.11 9.85 -38.16
C THR A 582 -8.10 11.26 -37.57
N VAL A 583 -6.97 11.96 -37.68
CA VAL A 583 -6.89 13.35 -37.22
C VAL A 583 -7.59 14.28 -38.23
N LYS A 584 -8.52 15.10 -37.74
CA LYS A 584 -9.12 16.21 -38.50
C LYS A 584 -8.40 17.50 -38.11
N ALA A 585 -8.22 18.43 -39.05
CA ALA A 585 -7.48 19.67 -38.79
C ALA A 585 -6.14 19.43 -38.05
N PRO A 586 -5.14 18.79 -38.69
CA PRO A 586 -3.89 18.35 -38.04
C PRO A 586 -3.00 19.47 -37.46
N ASP A 587 -3.29 20.73 -37.80
CA ASP A 587 -2.63 21.91 -37.23
C ASP A 587 -3.34 22.43 -35.96
N ALA A 588 -4.54 21.92 -35.62
CA ALA A 588 -5.24 22.21 -34.38
C ALA A 588 -4.74 21.32 -33.22
N PRO A 589 -4.95 21.69 -31.95
CA PRO A 589 -4.59 20.86 -30.80
C PRO A 589 -5.25 19.47 -30.86
N CYS A 590 -4.47 18.43 -30.56
CA CYS A 590 -4.93 17.05 -30.44
C CYS A 590 -4.70 16.52 -29.03
N ILE A 591 -5.79 16.35 -28.28
CA ILE A 591 -5.76 15.82 -26.92
C ILE A 591 -5.94 14.30 -27.00
N VAL A 592 -5.02 13.55 -26.39
CA VAL A 592 -5.04 12.08 -26.33
C VAL A 592 -5.17 11.66 -24.87
N MET A 593 -6.25 10.97 -24.54
CA MET A 593 -6.56 10.47 -23.21
C MET A 593 -6.22 8.98 -23.15
N ILE A 594 -5.35 8.59 -22.21
CA ILE A 594 -4.98 7.19 -21.92
C ILE A 594 -5.00 6.96 -20.41
N ASN A 595 -5.03 5.70 -19.97
CA ASN A 595 -4.92 5.40 -18.54
C ASN A 595 -3.94 4.27 -18.22
N ALA A 596 -3.67 4.10 -16.93
CA ALA A 596 -2.93 2.99 -16.35
C ALA A 596 -3.69 2.49 -15.11
N GLN A 597 -4.36 1.35 -15.26
CA GLN A 597 -5.20 0.74 -14.23
C GLN A 597 -4.35 -0.03 -13.22
N SER A 598 -4.83 -0.05 -11.98
CA SER A 598 -4.26 -0.81 -10.87
C SER A 598 -5.37 -1.21 -9.90
N SER A 599 -5.18 -2.27 -9.14
CA SER A 599 -6.20 -2.79 -8.24
C SER A 599 -5.62 -3.56 -7.08
N GLU A 600 -6.42 -3.64 -6.01
CA GLU A 600 -6.29 -4.72 -5.04
C GLU A 600 -6.31 -6.10 -5.70
N GLY A 601 -5.54 -7.04 -5.13
CA GLY A 601 -5.56 -8.45 -5.49
C GLY A 601 -4.58 -8.85 -6.60
N TRP A 602 -3.95 -7.89 -7.28
CA TRP A 602 -2.84 -8.20 -8.19
C TRP A 602 -1.88 -7.01 -8.37
N ASP A 603 -0.60 -7.32 -8.58
CA ASP A 603 0.37 -6.33 -9.03
C ASP A 603 0.40 -6.24 -10.57
N ARG A 604 0.65 -5.05 -11.10
CA ARG A 604 0.61 -4.78 -12.54
C ARG A 604 1.68 -5.58 -13.28
N SER A 605 1.37 -6.11 -14.46
CA SER A 605 2.34 -6.83 -15.32
C SER A 605 3.44 -5.93 -15.89
N GLY A 606 3.27 -4.62 -15.82
CA GLY A 606 4.19 -3.61 -16.32
C GLY A 606 3.71 -2.20 -15.99
N ILE A 607 4.62 -1.24 -16.11
CA ILE A 607 4.36 0.19 -15.89
C ILE A 607 4.38 1.00 -17.20
N ARG A 608 4.19 0.29 -18.32
CA ARG A 608 3.87 0.80 -19.65
C ARG A 608 3.00 -0.23 -20.37
N ASP A 609 2.26 0.22 -21.39
CA ASP A 609 1.42 -0.64 -22.22
C ASP A 609 1.55 -0.25 -23.70
N GLU A 610 1.64 -1.26 -24.58
CA GLU A 610 1.79 -1.05 -26.03
C GLU A 610 0.53 -0.43 -26.65
N TYR A 611 -0.64 -0.71 -26.06
CA TYR A 611 -1.91 -0.29 -26.63
C TYR A 611 -2.00 1.24 -26.71
N SER A 612 -1.78 1.89 -25.56
CA SER A 612 -1.82 3.33 -25.36
C SER A 612 -0.65 4.04 -26.03
N ASP A 613 0.55 3.46 -25.97
CA ASP A 613 1.72 4.02 -26.65
C ASP A 613 1.49 4.10 -28.17
N THR A 614 0.93 3.04 -28.76
CA THR A 614 0.58 3.01 -30.19
C THR A 614 -0.47 4.07 -30.56
N LEU A 615 -1.46 4.30 -29.69
CA LEU A 615 -2.45 5.35 -29.90
C LEU A 615 -1.80 6.74 -29.94
N VAL A 616 -0.92 7.04 -28.98
CA VAL A 616 -0.21 8.32 -28.90
C VAL A 616 0.66 8.53 -30.14
N GLU A 617 1.46 7.54 -30.53
CA GLU A 617 2.32 7.63 -31.72
C GLU A 617 1.52 7.84 -33.02
N ASN A 618 0.38 7.15 -33.19
CA ASN A 618 -0.44 7.30 -34.39
C ASN A 618 -1.08 8.70 -34.47
N VAL A 619 -1.50 9.29 -33.35
CA VAL A 619 -1.99 10.68 -33.33
C VAL A 619 -0.83 11.65 -33.60
N ALA A 620 0.29 11.50 -32.90
CA ALA A 620 1.47 12.37 -33.05
C ALA A 620 2.08 12.29 -34.45
N SER A 621 1.91 11.18 -35.19
CA SER A 621 2.35 11.08 -36.59
C SER A 621 1.55 11.97 -37.55
N GLN A 622 0.35 12.41 -37.15
CA GLN A 622 -0.58 13.20 -37.95
C GLN A 622 -0.76 14.62 -37.42
N CYS A 623 -0.55 14.86 -36.13
CA CYS A 623 -0.84 16.12 -35.43
C CYS A 623 0.40 16.70 -34.77
N LYS A 624 0.76 17.95 -35.08
CA LYS A 624 1.99 18.59 -34.56
C LYS A 624 1.88 19.10 -33.13
N ASN A 625 0.66 19.31 -32.65
CA ASN A 625 0.37 19.77 -31.30
C ASN A 625 -0.42 18.70 -30.54
N THR A 626 0.25 17.60 -30.21
CA THR A 626 -0.33 16.48 -29.46
C THR A 626 -0.12 16.67 -27.96
N ILE A 627 -1.23 16.75 -27.22
CA ILE A 627 -1.29 16.88 -25.77
C ILE A 627 -1.74 15.53 -25.22
N VAL A 628 -0.93 14.90 -24.36
CA VAL A 628 -1.26 13.60 -23.77
C VAL A 628 -1.67 13.79 -22.31
N VAL A 629 -2.79 13.18 -21.92
CA VAL A 629 -3.26 13.16 -20.53
C VAL A 629 -3.38 11.70 -20.09
N ILE A 630 -2.82 11.40 -18.92
CA ILE A 630 -2.73 10.04 -18.38
C ILE A 630 -3.46 9.99 -17.05
N HIS A 631 -4.60 9.31 -16.97
CA HIS A 631 -5.16 8.92 -15.67
C HIS A 631 -4.47 7.65 -15.19
N ASN A 632 -3.67 7.73 -14.11
CA ASN A 632 -2.78 6.64 -13.73
C ASN A 632 -2.84 6.31 -12.23
N ALA A 633 -3.19 5.06 -11.92
CA ALA A 633 -3.19 4.49 -10.57
C ALA A 633 -1.79 3.99 -10.17
N GLY A 634 -0.80 4.87 -10.22
CA GLY A 634 0.62 4.57 -9.94
C GLY A 634 1.54 4.95 -11.10
N VAL A 635 2.83 4.63 -10.99
CA VAL A 635 3.85 5.01 -12.00
C VAL A 635 3.44 4.55 -13.42
N ARG A 636 3.59 5.43 -14.41
CA ARG A 636 3.50 5.13 -15.85
C ARG A 636 4.70 5.74 -16.59
N LEU A 637 5.46 4.93 -17.31
CA LEU A 637 6.57 5.41 -18.15
C LEU A 637 6.04 6.16 -19.38
N VAL A 638 6.85 6.99 -20.02
CA VAL A 638 6.43 7.75 -21.23
C VAL A 638 7.49 7.76 -22.34
N ASP A 639 8.65 7.15 -22.09
CA ASP A 639 9.83 7.24 -22.95
C ASP A 639 9.65 6.67 -24.37
N THR A 640 8.61 5.86 -24.61
CA THR A 640 8.25 5.41 -25.97
C THR A 640 7.98 6.59 -26.91
N TRP A 641 7.32 7.65 -26.44
CA TRP A 641 6.82 8.74 -27.29
C TRP A 641 7.13 10.15 -26.77
N ILE A 642 7.64 10.30 -25.54
CA ILE A 642 7.82 11.62 -24.92
C ILE A 642 8.78 12.54 -25.67
N GLU A 643 9.77 11.99 -26.37
CA GLU A 643 10.75 12.76 -27.17
C GLU A 643 10.25 13.10 -28.57
N ASN A 644 9.06 12.62 -28.97
CA ASN A 644 8.46 13.02 -30.23
C ASN A 644 8.20 14.54 -30.21
N PRO A 645 8.73 15.31 -31.18
CA PRO A 645 8.56 16.77 -31.20
C PRO A 645 7.10 17.20 -31.33
N ASN A 646 6.24 16.33 -31.88
CA ASN A 646 4.82 16.59 -32.02
C ASN A 646 4.02 16.36 -30.73
N VAL A 647 4.62 15.72 -29.71
CA VAL A 647 4.03 15.62 -28.37
C VAL A 647 4.47 16.85 -27.58
N THR A 648 3.60 17.85 -27.52
CA THR A 648 3.95 19.19 -27.03
C THR A 648 3.62 19.39 -25.56
N ALA A 649 2.65 18.66 -25.00
CA ALA A 649 2.37 18.68 -23.57
C ALA A 649 1.96 17.32 -23.02
N VAL A 650 2.26 17.07 -21.74
CA VAL A 650 1.91 15.83 -21.04
C VAL A 650 1.47 16.13 -19.62
N ILE A 651 0.33 15.57 -19.22
CA ILE A 651 -0.25 15.69 -17.88
C ILE A 651 -0.43 14.30 -17.27
N PHE A 652 0.14 14.07 -16.09
CA PHE A 652 -0.22 12.96 -15.21
C PHE A 652 -1.41 13.39 -14.34
N ALA A 653 -2.60 12.91 -14.67
CA ALA A 653 -3.86 13.24 -14.02
C ALA A 653 -4.17 12.35 -12.80
N HIS A 654 -3.40 11.28 -12.60
CA HIS A 654 -3.56 10.32 -11.49
C HIS A 654 -4.99 9.75 -11.44
N VAL A 655 -5.59 9.69 -10.26
CA VAL A 655 -6.92 9.12 -10.01
C VAL A 655 -7.78 10.17 -9.31
N PRO A 656 -8.41 11.09 -10.08
CA PRO A 656 -8.91 12.38 -9.59
C PRO A 656 -10.37 12.38 -9.11
N GLY A 657 -11.07 11.24 -9.09
CA GLY A 657 -12.47 11.19 -8.67
C GLY A 657 -13.44 11.89 -9.62
N GLN A 658 -14.61 12.28 -9.12
CA GLN A 658 -15.75 12.65 -9.97
C GLN A 658 -15.60 13.94 -10.80
N MET A 659 -14.72 14.87 -10.37
CA MET A 659 -14.51 16.16 -11.03
C MET A 659 -13.41 16.16 -12.10
N ASN A 660 -12.92 14.99 -12.51
CA ASN A 660 -11.80 14.83 -13.45
C ASN A 660 -11.87 15.72 -14.71
N GLY A 661 -13.00 15.71 -15.42
CA GLY A 661 -13.13 16.43 -16.70
C GLY A 661 -13.11 17.94 -16.52
N GLU A 662 -13.76 18.43 -15.46
CA GLU A 662 -13.78 19.85 -15.12
C GLU A 662 -12.39 20.34 -14.70
N ALA A 663 -11.69 19.56 -13.88
CA ALA A 663 -10.30 19.85 -13.50
C ALA A 663 -9.37 19.90 -14.70
N LEU A 664 -9.49 18.93 -15.61
CA LEU A 664 -8.71 18.91 -16.85
C LEU A 664 -9.00 20.14 -17.71
N ALA A 665 -10.27 20.46 -17.95
CA ALA A 665 -10.64 21.63 -18.75
C ALA A 665 -10.12 22.93 -18.14
N THR A 666 -10.22 23.08 -16.81
CA THR A 666 -9.69 24.22 -16.05
C THR A 666 -8.20 24.42 -16.32
N ILE A 667 -7.41 23.34 -16.28
CA ILE A 667 -5.96 23.39 -16.55
C ILE A 667 -5.70 23.67 -18.02
N LEU A 668 -6.35 22.93 -18.93
CA LEU A 668 -6.10 23.04 -20.37
C LEU A 668 -6.34 24.46 -20.87
N TYR A 669 -7.39 25.14 -20.42
CA TYR A 669 -7.72 26.51 -20.83
C TYR A 669 -7.03 27.60 -19.98
N GLY A 670 -6.22 27.22 -18.99
CA GLY A 670 -5.50 28.18 -18.16
C GLY A 670 -6.40 28.98 -17.21
N GLU A 671 -7.60 28.48 -16.92
CA GLU A 671 -8.47 29.03 -15.88
C GLU A 671 -7.78 28.96 -14.51
N GLN A 672 -7.01 27.89 -14.28
CA GLN A 672 -6.05 27.76 -13.18
C GLN A 672 -4.73 27.19 -13.69
N SER A 673 -3.61 27.71 -13.18
CA SER A 673 -2.30 27.14 -13.47
C SER A 673 -2.13 25.78 -12.76
N PRO A 674 -1.60 24.74 -13.46
CA PRO A 674 -1.28 23.48 -12.79
C PRO A 674 -0.22 23.73 -11.73
N SER A 675 -0.34 23.05 -10.59
CA SER A 675 0.56 23.20 -9.45
C SER A 675 0.95 21.88 -8.80
N GLY A 676 0.48 20.75 -9.35
CA GLY A 676 0.86 19.43 -8.87
C GLY A 676 2.35 19.14 -9.07
N ARG A 677 2.87 18.23 -8.25
CA ARG A 677 4.25 17.71 -8.31
C ARG A 677 4.21 16.19 -8.13
N LEU A 678 4.99 15.44 -8.91
CA LEU A 678 4.98 13.98 -8.85
C LEU A 678 5.35 13.47 -7.44
N PRO A 679 4.50 12.65 -6.78
CA PRO A 679 4.80 12.09 -5.46
C PRO A 679 5.60 10.77 -5.54
N TYR A 680 6.16 10.47 -6.70
CA TYR A 680 7.00 9.31 -7.01
C TYR A 680 7.93 9.66 -8.18
N THR A 681 8.95 8.85 -8.42
CA THR A 681 9.88 8.99 -9.55
C THR A 681 9.33 8.31 -10.80
N VAL A 682 9.52 8.92 -11.98
CA VAL A 682 9.23 8.28 -13.28
C VAL A 682 10.55 8.00 -13.99
N ALA A 683 10.88 6.73 -14.13
CA ALA A 683 12.07 6.25 -14.84
C ALA A 683 12.02 6.48 -16.36
N LYS A 684 13.16 6.24 -17.03
CA LYS A 684 13.19 6.15 -18.50
C LYS A 684 12.88 4.74 -18.97
N THR A 685 13.34 3.74 -18.24
CA THR A 685 13.10 2.33 -18.54
C THR A 685 12.62 1.58 -17.30
N GLU A 686 11.91 0.46 -17.49
CA GLU A 686 11.51 -0.39 -16.35
C GLU A 686 12.73 -0.94 -15.59
N ALA A 687 13.84 -1.18 -16.29
CA ALA A 687 15.07 -1.71 -15.68
C ALA A 687 15.72 -0.76 -14.67
N ASP A 688 15.44 0.55 -14.77
CA ASP A 688 15.99 1.55 -13.87
C ASP A 688 15.52 1.35 -12.41
N TYR A 689 14.36 0.71 -12.20
CA TYR A 689 13.87 0.37 -10.86
C TYR A 689 14.60 -0.83 -10.24
N GLY A 690 15.34 -1.63 -11.03
CA GLY A 690 15.98 -2.86 -10.55
C GLY A 690 14.99 -3.80 -9.87
N ASP A 691 15.36 -4.30 -8.70
CA ASP A 691 14.53 -5.22 -7.89
C ASP A 691 13.26 -4.56 -7.32
N LEU A 692 13.16 -3.23 -7.38
CA LEU A 692 11.97 -2.46 -6.96
C LEU A 692 10.90 -2.41 -8.07
N LEU A 693 11.15 -2.99 -9.25
CA LEU A 693 10.16 -3.01 -10.31
C LEU A 693 8.98 -3.93 -9.98
N SER A 694 9.28 -5.16 -9.54
CA SER A 694 8.36 -6.30 -9.53
C SER A 694 8.19 -6.92 -8.15
N PRO A 695 7.03 -7.52 -7.85
CA PRO A 695 6.83 -8.23 -6.60
C PRO A 695 7.76 -9.44 -6.47
N SER A 696 8.06 -9.84 -5.23
CA SER A 696 8.77 -11.07 -4.95
C SER A 696 7.87 -12.27 -5.16
N LEU A 697 8.38 -13.29 -5.86
CA LEU A 697 7.68 -14.54 -6.14
C LEU A 697 8.25 -15.70 -5.32
N PRO A 698 7.50 -16.81 -5.15
CA PRO A 698 8.03 -18.03 -4.56
C PRO A 698 9.26 -18.54 -5.32
N SER A 699 10.30 -18.92 -4.59
CA SER A 699 11.54 -19.47 -5.14
C SER A 699 11.57 -21.01 -5.02
N ALA A 700 12.55 -21.65 -5.67
CA ALA A 700 12.78 -23.08 -5.48
C ALA A 700 13.16 -23.45 -4.03
N GLU A 701 13.69 -22.49 -3.26
CA GLU A 701 14.10 -22.69 -1.85
C GLU A 701 12.94 -22.54 -0.89
N THR A 702 12.01 -21.62 -1.19
CA THR A 702 10.83 -21.32 -0.37
C THR A 702 9.54 -21.37 -1.19
N PRO A 703 9.23 -22.51 -1.83
CA PRO A 703 8.17 -22.59 -2.84
C PRO A 703 6.77 -22.42 -2.25
N LEU A 704 6.58 -22.66 -0.95
CA LEU A 704 5.31 -22.47 -0.23
C LEU A 704 5.35 -21.32 0.77
N TYR A 705 6.49 -20.65 0.94
CA TYR A 705 6.72 -19.62 1.96
C TYR A 705 7.48 -18.45 1.33
N PRO A 706 6.89 -17.75 0.35
CA PRO A 706 7.59 -16.67 -0.37
C PRO A 706 8.21 -15.65 0.58
N GLN A 707 9.40 -15.19 0.24
CA GLN A 707 10.18 -14.24 1.03
C GLN A 707 10.45 -13.00 0.18
N SER A 708 10.18 -11.82 0.75
CA SER A 708 10.55 -10.53 0.17
C SER A 708 11.47 -9.84 1.17
N THR A 709 12.78 -9.91 0.94
CA THR A 709 13.77 -9.24 1.80
C THR A 709 14.01 -7.83 1.30
N PHE A 710 13.88 -6.84 2.18
CA PHE A 710 14.02 -5.43 1.84
C PHE A 710 15.49 -5.01 1.97
N ASP A 711 16.36 -5.66 1.18
CA ASP A 711 17.81 -5.46 1.21
C ASP A 711 18.22 -4.04 0.72
N GLU A 712 17.33 -3.36 0.00
CA GLU A 712 17.52 -1.94 -0.35
C GLU A 712 17.43 -0.99 0.85
N GLY A 713 16.91 -1.45 2.00
CA GLY A 713 16.70 -0.65 3.19
C GLY A 713 15.93 0.65 2.92
N LEU A 714 16.56 1.80 3.15
CA LEU A 714 15.94 3.12 2.99
C LEU A 714 15.91 3.63 1.54
N PHE A 715 16.56 2.92 0.61
CA PHE A 715 16.80 3.37 -0.75
C PHE A 715 15.68 2.91 -1.70
N ILE A 716 14.46 3.40 -1.49
CA ILE A 716 13.35 3.26 -2.44
C ILE A 716 13.13 4.56 -3.23
N ASP A 717 12.41 4.46 -4.36
CA ASP A 717 12.05 5.59 -5.23
C ASP A 717 13.25 6.53 -5.51
N TYR A 718 13.12 7.85 -5.36
CA TYR A 718 14.18 8.79 -5.71
C TYR A 718 15.51 8.55 -4.98
N LYS A 719 15.49 7.93 -3.79
CA LYS A 719 16.72 7.59 -3.06
C LYS A 719 17.47 6.46 -3.75
N HIS A 720 16.76 5.46 -4.32
CA HIS A 720 17.34 4.45 -5.21
C HIS A 720 18.01 5.11 -6.41
N PHE A 721 17.30 6.00 -7.10
CA PHE A 721 17.82 6.66 -8.30
C PHE A 721 19.08 7.49 -8.00
N ILE A 722 19.12 8.19 -6.86
CA ILE A 722 20.33 8.92 -6.44
C ILE A 722 21.46 7.95 -6.08
N GLN A 723 21.18 6.88 -5.32
CA GLN A 723 22.18 5.90 -4.90
C GLN A 723 22.83 5.19 -6.11
N GLN A 724 22.03 4.88 -7.12
CA GLN A 724 22.47 4.18 -8.33
C GLN A 724 22.98 5.12 -9.44
N ASP A 725 23.02 6.44 -9.20
CA ASP A 725 23.39 7.47 -10.19
C ASP A 725 22.56 7.36 -11.49
N ILE A 726 21.26 7.08 -11.36
CA ILE A 726 20.32 6.95 -12.47
C ILE A 726 19.59 8.28 -12.67
N THR A 727 19.66 8.85 -13.87
CA THR A 727 18.86 10.03 -14.23
C THR A 727 17.44 9.61 -14.64
N PRO A 728 16.41 9.90 -13.83
CA PRO A 728 15.03 9.57 -14.18
C PRO A 728 14.53 10.42 -15.37
N ARG A 729 13.39 10.03 -15.94
CA ARG A 729 12.64 10.86 -16.89
C ARG A 729 12.08 12.09 -16.18
N TYR A 730 11.38 11.86 -15.07
CA TYR A 730 10.91 12.92 -14.19
C TYR A 730 11.25 12.54 -12.74
N PRO A 731 12.05 13.34 -12.03
CA PRO A 731 12.42 13.05 -10.65
C PRO A 731 11.24 13.28 -9.70
N PHE A 732 11.29 12.67 -8.52
CA PHE A 732 10.36 12.95 -7.43
C PHE A 732 10.23 14.46 -7.15
N GLY A 733 9.01 14.91 -6.94
CA GLY A 733 8.68 16.32 -6.73
C GLY A 733 8.68 17.17 -8.00
N TYR A 734 8.85 16.60 -9.20
CA TYR A 734 8.83 17.36 -10.45
C TYR A 734 7.42 17.72 -10.92
N GLY A 735 7.27 18.92 -11.48
CA GLY A 735 6.07 19.39 -12.16
C GLY A 735 6.25 20.82 -12.65
N LEU A 736 5.52 21.18 -13.71
CA LEU A 736 5.55 22.50 -14.32
C LEU A 736 4.36 23.34 -13.86
N THR A 737 4.50 24.65 -14.01
CA THR A 737 3.46 25.67 -13.84
C THR A 737 3.39 26.50 -15.11
N TYR A 738 2.32 27.29 -15.29
CA TYR A 738 2.26 28.31 -16.37
C TYR A 738 3.05 29.59 -16.05
N SER A 739 3.63 29.66 -14.85
CA SER A 739 4.56 30.71 -14.46
C SER A 739 5.97 30.18 -14.21
N THR A 740 6.87 31.09 -13.85
CA THR A 740 8.23 30.78 -13.39
C THR A 740 8.47 31.41 -12.04
N PHE A 741 9.38 30.83 -11.26
CA PHE A 741 9.68 31.26 -9.91
C PHE A 741 11.19 31.38 -9.70
N THR A 742 11.59 32.39 -8.93
CA THR A 742 12.98 32.62 -8.52
C THR A 742 13.11 32.51 -7.01
N TYR A 743 14.19 31.86 -6.55
CA TYR A 743 14.44 31.55 -5.15
C TYR A 743 15.62 32.39 -4.67
N SER A 744 15.50 33.01 -3.50
CA SER A 744 16.53 33.89 -2.95
C SER A 744 16.49 33.95 -1.42
N ASN A 745 17.49 34.60 -0.82
CA ASN A 745 17.51 34.92 0.61
C ASN A 745 17.29 33.69 1.54
N LEU A 746 18.00 32.59 1.26
CA LEU A 746 18.02 31.42 2.15
C LEU A 746 18.48 31.86 3.54
N SER A 747 17.69 31.53 4.55
CA SER A 747 17.95 31.79 5.97
C SER A 747 17.75 30.51 6.75
N ILE A 748 18.72 30.17 7.59
CA ILE A 748 18.66 28.99 8.47
C ILE A 748 18.80 29.50 9.90
N ARG A 749 17.84 29.19 10.77
CA ARG A 749 17.84 29.62 12.18
C ARG A 749 17.55 28.45 13.10
N LEU A 750 18.36 28.30 14.14
CA LEU A 750 18.02 27.42 15.26
C LEU A 750 16.87 28.04 16.05
N ALA A 751 15.98 27.19 16.55
CA ALA A 751 14.90 27.61 17.44
C ALA A 751 15.48 28.01 18.81
N GLU A 752 14.94 29.07 19.40
CA GLU A 752 15.38 29.55 20.71
C GLU A 752 15.09 28.50 21.78
N GLY A 753 16.10 28.14 22.57
CA GLY A 753 15.97 27.10 23.61
C GLY A 753 15.89 25.66 23.08
N ALA A 754 16.13 25.43 21.78
CA ALA A 754 16.21 24.08 21.21
C ALA A 754 17.25 23.24 21.95
N THR A 755 16.83 22.07 22.43
CA THR A 755 17.76 21.11 23.04
C THR A 755 18.45 20.32 21.93
N THR A 756 19.77 20.33 21.86
CA THR A 756 20.54 19.58 20.84
C THR A 756 21.28 18.37 21.42
N SER A 757 20.81 17.84 22.55
CA SER A 757 21.32 16.57 23.08
C SER A 757 21.17 15.45 22.05
N PRO A 758 22.14 14.50 21.97
CA PRO A 758 22.06 13.36 21.05
C PRO A 758 20.79 12.56 21.23
N LEU A 759 20.46 12.22 22.47
CA LEU A 759 19.22 11.53 22.81
C LEU A 759 18.10 12.55 23.00
N PRO A 760 16.86 12.24 22.59
CA PRO A 760 15.70 13.04 22.93
C PRO A 760 15.56 13.09 24.46
N PRO A 761 15.11 14.22 25.02
CA PRO A 761 14.67 14.26 26.41
C PRO A 761 13.73 13.09 26.73
N ALA A 762 13.99 12.41 27.84
CA ALA A 762 13.12 11.33 28.30
C ALA A 762 11.73 11.90 28.59
N PHE A 763 10.69 11.22 28.09
CA PHE A 763 9.32 11.57 28.42
C PHE A 763 9.11 11.47 29.94
N GLN A 764 8.60 12.55 30.54
CA GLN A 764 8.24 12.60 31.96
C GLN A 764 6.71 12.68 32.06
N PRO A 765 6.02 11.56 32.31
CA PRO A 765 4.57 11.58 32.45
C PRO A 765 4.16 12.39 33.69
N SER A 766 3.01 13.05 33.62
CA SER A 766 2.42 13.76 34.77
C SER A 766 2.06 12.81 35.92
N ASN A 767 1.79 11.54 35.59
CA ASN A 767 1.61 10.44 36.53
C ASN A 767 2.89 9.58 36.59
N PRO A 768 3.60 9.50 37.73
CA PRO A 768 4.83 8.72 37.86
C PRO A 768 4.64 7.19 37.75
N ASN A 769 3.39 6.71 37.75
CA ASN A 769 3.08 5.29 37.54
C ASN A 769 2.87 4.93 36.05
N THR A 770 2.87 5.92 35.15
CA THR A 770 2.79 5.68 33.71
C THR A 770 4.17 5.30 33.17
N THR A 771 4.29 4.11 32.62
CA THR A 771 5.57 3.61 32.06
C THR A 771 5.58 3.58 30.52
N THR A 772 4.48 3.94 29.88
CA THR A 772 4.29 3.91 28.43
C THR A 772 4.35 5.31 27.83
N LEU A 773 4.86 5.42 26.61
CA LEU A 773 4.91 6.67 25.85
C LEU A 773 3.50 7.12 25.45
N PRO A 774 3.27 8.43 25.24
CA PRO A 774 2.00 8.91 24.68
C PRO A 774 1.85 8.45 23.23
N GLN A 775 0.64 8.59 22.70
CA GLN A 775 0.33 8.18 21.33
C GLN A 775 1.17 8.98 20.32
N GLY A 776 1.89 8.27 19.46
CA GLY A 776 2.89 8.85 18.55
C GLY A 776 4.34 8.75 19.05
N GLY A 777 4.58 8.17 20.24
CA GLY A 777 5.92 7.95 20.79
C GLY A 777 6.45 9.18 21.55
N ASN A 778 7.77 9.30 21.68
CA ASN A 778 8.39 10.39 22.44
C ASN A 778 8.05 11.78 21.83
N PRO A 779 7.32 12.66 22.55
CA PRO A 779 6.92 13.98 22.01
C PRO A 779 8.11 14.86 21.60
N ALA A 780 9.27 14.70 22.24
CA ALA A 780 10.45 15.50 21.94
C ALA A 780 11.02 15.26 20.53
N LEU A 781 10.57 14.21 19.83
CA LEU A 781 10.87 13.97 18.42
C LEU A 781 10.20 15.01 17.51
N PHE A 782 9.08 15.60 17.95
CA PHE A 782 8.32 16.60 17.20
C PHE A 782 8.73 18.04 17.53
N ASP A 783 9.62 18.26 18.50
CA ASP A 783 10.15 19.58 18.83
C ASP A 783 10.86 20.21 17.63
N HIS A 784 10.50 21.45 17.30
CA HIS A 784 11.18 22.21 16.26
C HIS A 784 12.57 22.65 16.73
N LEU A 785 13.63 22.17 16.07
CA LEU A 785 15.01 22.53 16.39
C LEU A 785 15.54 23.66 15.51
N ALA A 786 15.05 23.76 14.28
CA ALA A 786 15.48 24.77 13.33
C ALA A 786 14.33 25.18 12.41
N THR A 787 14.50 26.30 11.72
CA THR A 787 13.63 26.74 10.63
C THR A 787 14.51 27.17 9.47
N VAL A 788 14.25 26.58 8.30
CA VAL A 788 14.81 27.02 7.03
C VAL A 788 13.76 27.90 6.35
N SER A 789 14.15 29.08 5.88
CA SER A 789 13.27 29.98 5.14
C SER A 789 13.91 30.42 3.84
N VAL A 790 13.11 30.60 2.80
CA VAL A 790 13.52 31.12 1.49
C VAL A 790 12.48 32.12 0.99
N GLN A 791 12.91 33.16 0.27
CA GLN A 791 12.00 34.04 -0.45
C GLN A 791 11.81 33.54 -1.87
N ILE A 792 10.56 33.43 -2.30
CA ILE A 792 10.21 33.00 -3.64
C ILE A 792 9.38 34.09 -4.29
N THR A 793 9.80 34.50 -5.48
CA THR A 793 9.11 35.49 -6.30
C THR A 793 8.52 34.79 -7.52
N ASN A 794 7.24 35.02 -7.80
CA ASN A 794 6.66 34.69 -9.10
C ASN A 794 7.24 35.63 -10.16
N SER A 795 8.20 35.13 -10.94
CA SER A 795 8.91 35.88 -11.97
C SER A 795 8.28 35.79 -13.35
N GLY A 796 7.19 35.01 -13.50
CA GLY A 796 6.46 34.91 -14.76
C GLY A 796 5.30 35.90 -14.85
N SER A 797 4.37 35.63 -15.77
CA SER A 797 3.29 36.55 -16.14
C SER A 797 1.90 36.10 -15.70
N VAL A 798 1.77 34.93 -15.07
CA VAL A 798 0.49 34.34 -14.67
C VAL A 798 0.51 34.04 -13.16
N THR A 799 -0.62 34.23 -12.49
CA THR A 799 -0.79 33.77 -11.11
C THR A 799 -0.72 32.25 -11.05
N ALA A 800 0.18 31.71 -10.23
CA ALA A 800 0.40 30.28 -10.13
C ALA A 800 0.82 29.90 -8.71
N ALA A 801 0.52 28.67 -8.31
CA ALA A 801 0.98 28.14 -7.04
C ALA A 801 2.34 27.47 -7.22
N GLU A 802 3.29 27.76 -6.34
CA GLU A 802 4.60 27.09 -6.28
C GLU A 802 4.63 26.16 -5.08
N VAL A 803 5.23 24.98 -5.28
CA VAL A 803 5.53 24.00 -4.23
C VAL A 803 7.03 23.99 -4.03
N ALA A 804 7.49 24.67 -2.99
CA ALA A 804 8.89 24.70 -2.61
C ALA A 804 9.21 23.50 -1.73
N GLN A 805 10.32 22.82 -2.01
CA GLN A 805 10.70 21.56 -1.37
C GLN A 805 12.07 21.71 -0.69
N LEU A 806 12.15 21.25 0.56
CA LEU A 806 13.35 21.21 1.38
C LEU A 806 13.83 19.77 1.52
N TYR A 807 15.06 19.52 1.08
CA TYR A 807 15.78 18.27 1.29
C TYR A 807 16.96 18.49 2.23
N ILE A 808 17.21 17.48 3.07
CA ILE A 808 18.31 17.47 4.03
C ILE A 808 19.23 16.29 3.73
N GLU A 809 20.53 16.58 3.68
CA GLU A 809 21.61 15.60 3.81
C GLU A 809 21.91 15.49 5.31
N VAL A 810 21.36 14.47 5.96
CA VAL A 810 21.49 14.31 7.42
C VAL A 810 22.93 13.93 7.74
N ALA A 811 23.57 14.68 8.64
CA ALA A 811 24.96 14.42 9.03
C ALA A 811 25.13 12.97 9.51
N SER A 812 26.25 12.32 9.14
CA SER A 812 26.55 10.93 9.52
C SER A 812 25.55 9.85 9.05
N SER A 813 24.54 10.20 8.24
CA SER A 813 23.66 9.25 7.57
C SER A 813 24.24 8.82 6.23
N ASP A 814 23.94 7.59 5.81
CA ASP A 814 24.16 7.06 4.47
C ASP A 814 23.06 7.45 3.47
N LEU A 815 21.96 8.05 3.96
CA LEU A 815 20.93 8.63 3.12
C LEU A 815 21.51 9.79 2.30
N PRO A 816 21.17 9.90 1.01
CA PRO A 816 21.65 10.99 0.17
C PRO A 816 20.89 12.28 0.52
N LEU A 817 19.86 12.61 -0.26
CA LEU A 817 18.91 13.68 0.02
C LEU A 817 17.61 13.07 0.52
N ALA A 818 17.06 13.59 1.62
CA ALA A 818 15.75 13.18 2.12
C ALA A 818 14.82 14.41 2.25
N LEU A 819 13.59 14.30 1.76
CA LEU A 819 12.58 15.34 1.93
C LEU A 819 12.31 15.56 3.43
N ARG A 820 12.35 16.81 3.89
CA ARG A 820 12.07 17.23 5.27
C ARG A 820 11.25 18.51 5.39
N GLY A 821 10.77 19.04 4.26
CA GLY A 821 9.87 20.17 4.26
C GLY A 821 9.27 20.40 2.89
N PHE A 822 8.03 20.87 2.87
CA PHE A 822 7.43 21.47 1.69
C PHE A 822 6.43 22.52 2.12
N GLU A 823 6.24 23.52 1.26
CA GLU A 823 5.27 24.58 1.43
C GLU A 823 4.69 24.96 0.08
N LYS A 824 3.38 25.21 0.04
CA LYS A 824 2.66 25.57 -1.18
C LYS A 824 1.96 26.91 -0.99
N LYS A 825 2.21 27.85 -1.89
CA LYS A 825 1.53 29.16 -1.89
C LYS A 825 1.18 29.60 -3.30
N LEU A 826 0.03 30.26 -3.43
CA LEU A 826 -0.40 30.95 -4.65
C LEU A 826 0.23 32.35 -4.70
N LEU A 827 0.91 32.69 -5.79
CA LEU A 827 1.57 33.98 -5.94
C LEU A 827 1.12 34.64 -7.25
N SER A 828 0.79 35.93 -7.18
CA SER A 828 0.54 36.80 -8.32
C SER A 828 1.86 37.18 -9.02
N PRO A 829 1.85 37.58 -10.31
CA PRO A 829 3.06 38.04 -11.00
C PRO A 829 3.79 39.16 -10.25
N GLY A 830 5.08 38.97 -9.99
CA GLY A 830 5.93 39.90 -9.24
C GLY A 830 5.79 39.82 -7.71
N GLU A 831 4.82 39.07 -7.19
CA GLU A 831 4.65 38.85 -5.75
C GLU A 831 5.82 38.01 -5.20
N THR A 832 6.29 38.39 -4.01
CA THR A 832 7.36 37.68 -3.28
C THR A 832 6.86 37.28 -1.91
N GLU A 833 6.97 36.00 -1.60
CA GLU A 833 6.52 35.43 -0.33
C GLU A 833 7.65 34.66 0.35
N THR A 834 7.61 34.59 1.68
CA THR A 834 8.56 33.77 2.44
C THR A 834 7.97 32.37 2.66
N PHE A 835 8.69 31.35 2.21
CA PHE A 835 8.40 29.95 2.46
C PHE A 835 9.25 29.50 3.66
N SER A 836 8.64 28.83 4.64
CA SER A 836 9.32 28.44 5.88
C SER A 836 9.07 26.97 6.19
N PHE A 837 10.16 26.27 6.50
CA PHE A 837 10.18 24.84 6.75
C PHE A 837 10.71 24.62 8.17
N PRO A 838 9.81 24.40 9.16
CA PRO A 838 10.25 23.97 10.48
C PRO A 838 10.83 22.55 10.39
N LEU A 839 12.00 22.34 11.00
CA LEU A 839 12.66 21.05 11.11
C LEU A 839 12.50 20.52 12.53
N ARG A 840 11.83 19.38 12.66
CA ARG A 840 11.66 18.66 13.92
C ARG A 840 12.98 17.99 14.31
N ARG A 841 13.14 17.61 15.58
CA ARG A 841 14.25 16.74 16.02
C ARG A 841 14.35 15.49 15.14
N LYS A 842 13.22 14.82 14.92
CA LYS A 842 13.15 13.59 14.11
C LYS A 842 13.68 13.79 12.69
N ASP A 843 13.44 14.97 12.10
CA ASP A 843 13.86 15.29 10.73
C ASP A 843 15.39 15.29 10.57
N LEU A 844 16.13 15.48 11.67
CA LEU A 844 17.59 15.57 11.73
C LEU A 844 18.23 14.38 12.49
N SER A 845 17.44 13.37 12.83
CA SER A 845 17.87 12.20 13.60
C SER A 845 17.97 10.95 12.72
N VAL A 846 18.73 9.96 13.20
CA VAL A 846 18.87 8.61 12.62
C VAL A 846 18.47 7.60 13.69
N TRP A 847 17.86 6.49 13.29
CA TRP A 847 17.55 5.41 14.22
C TRP A 847 18.79 4.57 14.54
N ASP A 848 19.20 4.56 15.81
CA ASP A 848 20.31 3.75 16.29
C ASP A 848 19.79 2.40 16.81
N VAL A 849 20.00 1.34 16.02
CA VAL A 849 19.55 -0.02 16.35
C VAL A 849 20.16 -0.54 17.66
N GLY A 850 21.39 -0.15 17.98
CA GLY A 850 22.07 -0.61 19.20
C GLY A 850 21.52 0.05 20.47
N GLN A 851 21.12 1.31 20.36
CA GLN A 851 20.50 2.07 21.46
C GLN A 851 18.98 1.93 21.50
N GLN A 852 18.35 1.44 20.43
CA GLN A 852 16.88 1.40 20.25
C GLN A 852 16.26 2.78 20.50
N GLU A 853 16.86 3.81 19.90
CA GLU A 853 16.43 5.21 20.07
C GLU A 853 16.81 6.06 18.86
N TRP A 854 16.05 7.13 18.62
CA TRP A 854 16.41 8.18 17.65
C TRP A 854 17.56 9.03 18.19
N VAL A 855 18.66 9.08 17.44
CA VAL A 855 19.83 9.87 17.80
C VAL A 855 19.92 11.07 16.88
N LEU A 856 19.90 12.27 17.47
CA LEU A 856 20.12 13.52 16.76
C LEU A 856 21.55 13.54 16.22
N SER A 857 21.67 13.65 14.90
CA SER A 857 22.98 13.65 14.25
C SER A 857 23.67 15.00 14.42
N LYS A 858 24.91 14.97 14.92
CA LYS A 858 25.73 16.17 15.10
C LYS A 858 26.54 16.50 13.85
N GLY A 859 26.92 17.76 13.72
CA GLY A 859 27.74 18.29 12.63
C GLY A 859 26.93 18.95 11.52
N PRO A 860 27.54 19.09 10.33
CA PRO A 860 26.96 19.84 9.23
C PRO A 860 25.88 19.02 8.51
N HIS A 861 24.64 19.49 8.57
CA HIS A 861 23.53 19.00 7.75
C HIS A 861 23.46 19.81 6.46
N GLY A 862 23.50 19.15 5.31
CA GLY A 862 23.34 19.82 4.03
C GLY A 862 21.89 20.26 3.81
N VAL A 863 21.66 21.55 3.60
CA VAL A 863 20.34 22.11 3.31
C VAL A 863 20.23 22.34 1.80
N ARG A 864 19.20 21.80 1.15
CA ARG A 864 18.89 21.97 -0.27
C ARG A 864 17.44 22.37 -0.45
N VAL A 865 17.18 23.52 -1.08
CA VAL A 865 15.81 23.97 -1.38
C VAL A 865 15.65 24.15 -2.88
N GLY A 866 14.57 23.61 -3.43
CA GLY A 866 14.34 23.56 -4.87
C GLY A 866 12.88 23.31 -5.23
N LYS A 867 12.65 23.07 -6.52
CA LYS A 867 11.32 22.72 -7.06
C LYS A 867 11.06 21.22 -7.12
N SER A 868 12.11 20.41 -7.10
CA SER A 868 12.11 18.95 -7.09
C SER A 868 13.45 18.45 -6.57
N VAL A 869 13.59 17.15 -6.31
CA VAL A 869 14.90 16.58 -5.92
C VAL A 869 15.94 16.74 -7.04
N GLY A 870 15.51 16.88 -8.30
CA GLY A 870 16.39 17.10 -9.46
C GLY A 870 16.67 18.57 -9.80
N GLU A 871 16.03 19.53 -9.13
CA GLU A 871 16.19 20.97 -9.41
C GLU A 871 16.35 21.76 -8.09
N ILE A 872 17.55 21.69 -7.52
CA ILE A 872 17.95 22.47 -6.34
C ILE A 872 18.39 23.87 -6.78
N LEU A 873 17.82 24.90 -6.16
CA LEU A 873 18.01 26.30 -6.55
C LEU A 873 18.82 27.10 -5.53
N VAL A 874 18.68 26.77 -4.24
CA VAL A 874 19.48 27.37 -3.18
C VAL A 874 19.94 26.28 -2.21
N GLN A 875 21.12 26.48 -1.63
CA GLN A 875 21.75 25.53 -0.74
C GLN A 875 22.43 26.23 0.43
N GLY A 876 22.53 25.53 1.55
CA GLY A 876 23.22 26.00 2.74
C GLY A 876 23.63 24.83 3.64
N THR A 877 24.01 25.15 4.86
CA THR A 877 24.40 24.17 5.86
C THR A 877 23.79 24.57 7.21
N LEU A 878 23.21 23.59 7.89
CA LEU A 878 22.77 23.72 9.28
C LEU A 878 23.80 23.02 10.17
N GLU A 879 24.43 23.77 11.07
CA GLU A 879 25.36 23.22 12.05
C GLU A 879 24.62 22.88 13.35
N LEU A 880 24.75 21.63 13.80
CA LEU A 880 24.29 21.18 15.12
C LEU A 880 25.48 20.71 15.97
N GLU A 881 25.73 21.40 17.09
CA GLU A 881 26.86 21.15 18.00
C GLU A 881 26.65 20.00 19.00
#